data_AF-A0AA41X3Z4-F1
#
_entry.id   AF-A0AA41X3Z4-F1
#
_cell.length_a   1.000
_cell.length_b   1.000
_cell.length_c   1.000
_cell.angle_alpha   90.00
_cell.angle_beta   90.00
_cell.angle_gamma   90.00
#
_symmetry.space_group_name_H-M   'P 1'
#
loop_
_entity.id
_entity.type
_entity.pdbx_description
1 polymer ?
#
loop_
_entity_poly.entity_id
_entity_poly.type
_entity_poly.pdbx_seq_one_letter_code
_entity_poly.pdbx_strand_id
1 'polypeptide(L)'
;MQFNRVVLMGVSFLFITACGGGGSSSTPAPAPNPTITQPSNNAPTAANTSLTIDEDTTGAGAINASDADGDTLSYSVTSGTQNGQLTLNANGTFNYTPNAGFFGSDTATISVSDGTDTVTLTLAITVNEVIENSAPTAAITLSRMDVVASEPLQLSAEQSTDPDNGDTLSYQWSLTSPNYSQASIDNPTNSVIEIRPDAIGEYTLSLTVTDSSGATDTANMSFTPGMPEPMALPNFAPSPPPAGFINHTVDAVRLLKQATFGPTVESVARLEELGGEAWFQEQMSLPQTKWVDLREIIEAETGDIDGVSENGKEWIQEIFNMTAFDAEDQLRHRIAYTLSQLFVVSTQTDLGHKDSAFTTYWDRLATHATGNFRDLLEDVTLHPTMGHYLNMIGNQKADPSRNIRPDENFAREVMQLFTIGLAELNQDGSVKLDETGEPIETYNQQTIQNYAAALTGWYYMAPEIESNGRENYHNFGCSIHCFPNSVAGTDMVAYQHIHQKTEKQLLRGYYIPPGQTAEQDLAIVMDSLFYHPNLGPFFAQHLIRQMVTSNPTPGYIERVSAVFNNNGNGVRGDIAATVKAVLFDSEARNPESVDTSLYGKLKEPVLKKTHFIRLFDIQLLSEPQVSLDNLWGSNIWCPLGCAHTQKALDSDSVFNFFRPDFAPNGDIAGMGLVAPEAQILTESNVVSEVQMTRWIKSPLTWEQQVSSGLPREWHATGFDPDPLISVWDENGFEGVIDFLNLYLLAGGMTEEYRRTLLDIQTIQNYQHVFDGQDPAWDSSSSDLLERHQFLIDLIYMVMSSSEFRIQQ
;
A
#
# COMPACT_ATOMS: atom_id res chain seq x y z
N MET A 1 -40.98 52.28 -24.36
CA MET A 1 -40.95 52.44 -25.83
C MET A 1 -39.92 53.50 -26.14
N GLN A 2 -38.94 53.16 -26.97
CA GLN A 2 -37.79 54.00 -27.27
C GLN A 2 -38.10 54.95 -28.44
N PHE A 3 -37.34 56.04 -28.49
CA PHE A 3 -37.06 56.95 -29.62
C PHE A 3 -37.85 58.26 -29.79
N ASN A 4 -37.06 59.32 -29.61
CA ASN A 4 -37.04 60.63 -30.25
C ASN A 4 -37.86 60.81 -31.54
N ARG A 5 -38.51 61.97 -31.66
CA ARG A 5 -38.41 62.83 -32.85
C ARG A 5 -38.81 64.29 -32.63
N VAL A 6 -37.81 65.13 -32.87
CA VAL A 6 -37.75 66.48 -33.47
C VAL A 6 -38.99 67.00 -34.24
N VAL A 7 -39.45 68.20 -33.82
CA VAL A 7 -39.79 69.46 -34.54
C VAL A 7 -40.92 69.46 -35.60
N LEU A 8 -41.86 70.43 -35.51
CA LEU A 8 -42.08 71.50 -36.53
C LEU A 8 -43.31 72.42 -36.29
N MET A 9 -43.06 73.73 -36.52
CA MET A 9 -43.89 74.76 -37.20
C MET A 9 -45.25 75.26 -36.65
N GLY A 10 -45.26 76.55 -36.26
CA GLY A 10 -45.73 77.66 -37.12
C GLY A 10 -47.23 77.88 -37.38
N VAL A 11 -47.68 79.10 -37.00
CA VAL A 11 -48.78 79.95 -37.53
C VAL A 11 -50.07 80.10 -36.68
N SER A 12 -50.32 81.39 -36.39
CA SER A 12 -51.49 82.23 -36.01
C SER A 12 -52.92 81.64 -36.09
N PHE A 13 -53.98 82.13 -35.42
CA PHE A 13 -54.42 83.46 -34.93
C PHE A 13 -55.66 83.29 -33.99
N LEU A 14 -55.92 84.28 -33.10
CA LEU A 14 -57.23 84.90 -32.77
C LEU A 14 -58.41 84.05 -32.21
N PHE A 15 -59.40 84.52 -31.42
CA PHE A 15 -60.01 85.84 -31.22
C PHE A 15 -61.06 85.76 -30.06
N ILE A 16 -61.59 86.93 -29.65
CA ILE A 16 -62.95 87.23 -29.08
C ILE A 16 -63.13 87.15 -27.56
N THR A 17 -63.82 88.06 -26.84
CA THR A 17 -64.10 89.52 -26.82
C THR A 17 -65.22 89.73 -25.77
N ALA A 18 -65.24 90.90 -25.09
CA ALA A 18 -66.40 91.73 -24.66
C ALA A 18 -66.32 92.14 -23.18
N CYS A 19 -66.69 93.33 -22.72
CA CYS A 19 -67.52 94.44 -23.21
C CYS A 19 -67.17 95.67 -22.33
N GLY A 20 -67.37 96.97 -22.61
CA GLY A 20 -68.03 97.80 -23.63
C GLY A 20 -67.93 99.26 -23.08
N GLY A 21 -67.63 100.30 -23.85
CA GLY A 21 -68.52 101.02 -24.80
C GLY A 21 -68.78 102.43 -24.22
N GLY A 22 -68.80 103.56 -24.94
CA GLY A 22 -68.61 103.91 -26.35
C GLY A 22 -68.71 105.45 -26.47
N GLY A 23 -68.52 106.01 -27.69
CA GLY A 23 -68.99 107.37 -28.00
C GLY A 23 -68.09 108.27 -28.88
N SER A 24 -68.30 108.17 -30.20
CA SER A 24 -68.42 109.27 -31.21
C SER A 24 -67.38 110.42 -31.35
N SER A 25 -66.70 110.39 -32.51
CA SER A 25 -66.51 111.44 -33.55
C SER A 25 -66.13 112.91 -33.26
N SER A 26 -65.16 113.36 -34.08
CA SER A 26 -64.88 114.71 -34.66
C SER A 26 -63.68 115.51 -34.09
N THR A 27 -62.82 115.96 -35.03
CA THR A 27 -61.60 116.81 -34.91
C THR A 27 -61.97 118.27 -34.55
N PRO A 28 -61.09 119.18 -34.04
CA PRO A 28 -59.71 119.48 -34.51
C PRO A 28 -58.64 119.91 -33.44
N ALA A 29 -57.41 120.18 -33.93
CA ALA A 29 -56.13 120.59 -33.29
C ALA A 29 -56.17 121.92 -32.48
N PRO A 30 -55.09 122.43 -31.79
CA PRO A 30 -53.66 122.07 -31.77
C PRO A 30 -52.93 122.08 -30.38
N ALA A 31 -51.60 121.87 -30.42
CA ALA A 31 -50.62 121.70 -29.32
C ALA A 31 -50.43 122.90 -28.33
N PRO A 32 -49.69 122.72 -27.21
CA PRO A 32 -48.23 122.88 -27.26
C PRO A 32 -47.38 121.81 -26.52
N ASN A 33 -46.11 121.79 -26.92
CA ASN A 33 -44.98 120.92 -26.58
C ASN A 33 -44.30 121.34 -25.24
N PRO A 34 -43.24 120.67 -24.74
CA PRO A 34 -43.25 119.98 -23.45
C PRO A 34 -42.19 120.53 -22.48
N THR A 35 -42.14 119.97 -21.28
CA THR A 35 -41.06 120.16 -20.31
C THR A 35 -40.30 118.83 -20.18
N ILE A 36 -38.97 118.84 -20.31
CA ILE A 36 -38.10 117.69 -20.07
C ILE A 36 -37.62 117.73 -18.61
N THR A 37 -37.82 116.63 -17.87
CA THR A 37 -37.17 116.32 -16.59
C THR A 37 -36.28 115.07 -16.79
N GLN A 38 -35.06 115.07 -16.23
CA GLN A 38 -34.08 113.97 -16.36
C GLN A 38 -34.56 112.63 -15.77
N PRO A 39 -34.06 111.46 -16.24
CA PRO A 39 -34.33 110.16 -15.63
C PRO A 39 -33.53 109.97 -14.32
N SER A 40 -34.06 109.14 -13.40
CA SER A 40 -33.41 108.72 -12.15
C SER A 40 -32.62 107.42 -12.35
N ASN A 41 -31.39 107.35 -11.83
CA ASN A 41 -30.51 106.16 -11.83
C ASN A 41 -31.10 104.98 -11.04
N ASN A 42 -30.91 103.74 -11.51
CA ASN A 42 -31.18 102.51 -10.78
C ASN A 42 -29.87 101.86 -10.30
N ALA A 43 -29.78 101.53 -9.00
CA ALA A 43 -28.59 100.88 -8.44
C ALA A 43 -28.37 99.45 -8.99
N PRO A 44 -27.11 98.98 -9.08
CA PRO A 44 -26.79 97.65 -9.58
C PRO A 44 -27.33 96.54 -8.68
N THR A 45 -27.73 95.42 -9.28
CA THR A 45 -28.16 94.21 -8.56
C THR A 45 -27.08 93.15 -8.64
N ALA A 46 -26.62 92.65 -7.49
CA ALA A 46 -25.64 91.57 -7.41
C ALA A 46 -26.09 90.54 -6.36
N ALA A 47 -25.95 89.26 -6.68
CA ALA A 47 -26.27 88.17 -5.76
C ALA A 47 -25.02 87.67 -5.03
N ASN A 48 -25.19 87.13 -3.83
CA ASN A 48 -24.12 86.39 -3.15
C ASN A 48 -23.64 85.24 -4.04
N THR A 49 -22.33 85.02 -4.05
CA THR A 49 -21.68 83.99 -4.86
C THR A 49 -21.01 82.99 -3.91
N SER A 50 -20.94 81.72 -4.31
CA SER A 50 -20.19 80.70 -3.57
C SER A 50 -19.16 80.03 -4.47
N LEU A 51 -17.99 79.70 -3.91
CA LEU A 51 -16.96 78.89 -4.55
C LEU A 51 -16.66 77.69 -3.63
N THR A 52 -16.67 76.49 -4.19
CA THR A 52 -16.17 75.30 -3.49
C THR A 52 -14.99 74.77 -4.27
N ILE A 53 -13.88 74.54 -3.58
CA ILE A 53 -12.64 74.00 -4.13
C ILE A 53 -12.04 73.01 -3.13
N ASP A 54 -11.09 72.21 -3.60
CA ASP A 54 -10.28 71.36 -2.73
C ASP A 54 -9.04 72.15 -2.28
N GLU A 55 -8.48 71.81 -1.12
CA GLU A 55 -7.27 72.46 -0.62
C GLU A 55 -6.12 72.38 -1.62
N ASP A 56 -5.21 73.35 -1.55
CA ASP A 56 -4.08 73.51 -2.48
C ASP A 56 -4.42 73.66 -3.97
N THR A 57 -5.72 73.76 -4.32
CA THR A 57 -6.18 74.05 -5.69
C THR A 57 -6.62 75.50 -5.85
N THR A 58 -6.40 76.08 -7.01
CA THR A 58 -6.91 77.43 -7.33
C THR A 58 -8.25 77.33 -8.03
N GLY A 59 -9.29 77.94 -7.44
CA GLY A 59 -10.62 78.06 -8.04
C GLY A 59 -10.80 79.35 -8.81
N ALA A 60 -11.64 79.33 -9.83
CA ALA A 60 -12.06 80.51 -10.59
C ALA A 60 -13.59 80.66 -10.54
N GLY A 61 -14.07 81.90 -10.56
CA GLY A 61 -15.50 82.22 -10.57
C GLY A 61 -15.79 83.58 -11.18
N ALA A 62 -17.07 83.95 -11.21
CA ALA A 62 -17.51 85.27 -11.66
C ALA A 62 -18.65 85.79 -10.79
N ILE A 63 -18.61 87.08 -10.51
CA ILE A 63 -19.69 87.78 -9.83
C ILE A 63 -20.81 88.01 -10.84
N ASN A 64 -22.01 87.50 -10.53
CA ASN A 64 -23.18 87.74 -11.35
C ASN A 64 -23.88 89.02 -10.88
N ALA A 65 -23.62 90.12 -11.60
CA ALA A 65 -24.23 91.41 -11.36
C ALA A 65 -24.76 92.01 -12.66
N SER A 66 -25.86 92.75 -12.57
CA SER A 66 -26.49 93.43 -13.69
C SER A 66 -27.04 94.78 -13.27
N ASP A 67 -27.07 95.71 -14.21
CA ASP A 67 -27.68 97.01 -14.06
C ASP A 67 -28.87 97.18 -15.02
N ALA A 68 -29.94 97.85 -14.57
CA ALA A 68 -31.19 97.99 -15.33
C ALA A 68 -31.11 99.11 -16.39
N ASP A 69 -30.27 100.11 -16.17
CA ASP A 69 -30.03 101.22 -17.09
C ASP A 69 -28.96 100.89 -18.14
N GLY A 70 -28.20 99.81 -17.91
CA GLY A 70 -27.17 99.29 -18.81
C GLY A 70 -25.81 99.89 -18.58
N ASP A 71 -25.59 100.50 -17.41
CA ASP A 71 -24.34 101.15 -17.05
C ASP A 71 -23.18 100.16 -16.84
N THR A 72 -21.96 100.64 -17.06
CA THR A 72 -20.76 99.80 -16.95
C THR A 72 -20.42 99.53 -15.49
N LEU A 73 -20.45 98.25 -15.09
CA LEU A 73 -20.17 97.85 -13.71
C LEU A 73 -18.68 97.78 -13.40
N SER A 74 -18.32 98.29 -12.23
CA SER A 74 -16.99 98.19 -11.63
C SER A 74 -17.04 97.33 -10.36
N TYR A 75 -16.00 96.52 -10.13
CA TYR A 75 -15.93 95.54 -9.05
C TYR A 75 -14.71 95.81 -8.17
N SER A 76 -14.88 95.76 -6.85
CA SER A 76 -13.77 95.89 -5.89
C SER A 76 -13.97 95.00 -4.67
N VAL A 77 -12.87 94.52 -4.09
CA VAL A 77 -12.89 93.73 -2.85
C VAL A 77 -12.90 94.70 -1.66
N THR A 78 -13.97 94.69 -0.86
CA THR A 78 -14.13 95.55 0.33
C THR A 78 -13.57 94.90 1.59
N SER A 79 -13.66 93.57 1.69
CA SER A 79 -12.98 92.77 2.70
C SER A 79 -12.45 91.51 2.02
N GLY A 80 -11.13 91.30 2.10
CA GLY A 80 -10.47 90.13 1.52
C GLY A 80 -10.70 88.85 2.31
N THR A 81 -10.25 87.75 1.72
CA THR A 81 -10.16 86.41 2.31
C THR A 81 -9.08 86.34 3.39
N GLN A 82 -9.29 85.55 4.44
CA GLN A 82 -8.32 85.42 5.56
C GLN A 82 -7.40 84.22 5.41
N ASN A 83 -7.84 83.19 4.68
CA ASN A 83 -7.19 81.90 4.58
C ASN A 83 -6.82 81.53 3.13
N GLY A 84 -6.75 82.54 2.26
CA GLY A 84 -6.27 82.44 0.89
C GLY A 84 -6.18 83.79 0.20
N GLN A 85 -5.74 83.79 -1.05
CA GLN A 85 -5.55 84.96 -1.88
C GLN A 85 -6.65 85.05 -2.96
N LEU A 86 -7.51 86.05 -2.86
CA LEU A 86 -8.52 86.38 -3.88
C LEU A 86 -8.01 87.47 -4.84
N THR A 87 -8.00 87.19 -6.13
CA THR A 87 -7.70 88.16 -7.20
C THR A 87 -8.95 88.39 -8.04
N LEU A 88 -9.53 89.59 -7.98
CA LEU A 88 -10.72 89.99 -8.74
C LEU A 88 -10.32 90.83 -9.97
N ASN A 89 -10.76 90.42 -11.15
CA ASN A 89 -10.52 91.08 -12.42
C ASN A 89 -11.58 92.16 -12.70
N ALA A 90 -11.23 93.14 -13.55
CA ALA A 90 -12.11 94.25 -13.90
C ALA A 90 -13.44 93.84 -14.57
N ASN A 91 -13.51 92.65 -15.16
CA ASN A 91 -14.71 92.11 -15.79
C ASN A 91 -15.62 91.31 -14.81
N GLY A 92 -15.31 91.31 -13.50
CA GLY A 92 -16.09 90.60 -12.48
C GLY A 92 -15.71 89.12 -12.30
N THR A 93 -14.76 88.59 -13.07
CA THR A 93 -14.19 87.25 -12.84
C THR A 93 -13.15 87.29 -11.72
N PHE A 94 -12.97 86.21 -10.96
CA PHE A 94 -11.99 86.12 -9.89
C PHE A 94 -11.30 84.76 -9.84
N ASN A 95 -10.10 84.73 -9.27
CA ASN A 95 -9.40 83.52 -8.87
C ASN A 95 -9.17 83.53 -7.36
N TYR A 96 -9.31 82.38 -6.70
CA TYR A 96 -8.99 82.19 -5.29
C TYR A 96 -8.02 81.03 -5.13
N THR A 97 -6.91 81.28 -4.44
CA THR A 97 -5.92 80.26 -4.06
C THR A 97 -5.88 80.19 -2.53
N PRO A 98 -6.27 79.07 -1.89
CA PRO A 98 -6.16 78.91 -0.44
C PRO A 98 -4.68 78.96 -0.01
N ASN A 99 -4.42 79.32 1.25
CA ASN A 99 -3.10 79.13 1.85
C ASN A 99 -2.76 77.63 1.87
N ALA A 100 -1.49 77.28 1.73
CA ALA A 100 -1.06 75.89 1.70
C ALA A 100 -1.56 75.11 2.95
N GLY A 101 -2.24 73.99 2.71
CA GLY A 101 -2.81 73.12 3.76
C GLY A 101 -3.99 73.71 4.54
N PHE A 102 -4.67 74.72 4.01
CA PHE A 102 -5.89 75.26 4.60
C PHE A 102 -7.14 74.55 4.04
N PHE A 103 -7.95 74.01 4.94
CA PHE A 103 -9.33 73.55 4.68
C PHE A 103 -10.31 74.24 5.63
N GLY A 104 -11.57 74.34 5.22
CA GLY A 104 -12.64 75.03 5.94
C GLY A 104 -13.22 76.22 5.17
N SER A 105 -13.93 77.09 5.89
CA SER A 105 -14.63 78.23 5.26
C SER A 105 -13.76 79.48 5.20
N ASP A 106 -13.76 80.18 4.06
CA ASP A 106 -13.24 81.53 3.90
C ASP A 106 -14.31 82.43 3.27
N THR A 107 -14.21 83.75 3.45
CA THR A 107 -15.22 84.69 2.95
C THR A 107 -14.60 86.00 2.49
N ALA A 108 -15.13 86.57 1.41
CA ALA A 108 -14.81 87.93 0.99
C ALA A 108 -16.09 88.74 0.77
N THR A 109 -16.00 90.06 0.96
CA THR A 109 -17.09 90.99 0.62
C THR A 109 -16.70 91.78 -0.63
N ILE A 110 -17.52 91.70 -1.68
CA ILE A 110 -17.30 92.37 -2.96
C ILE A 110 -18.30 93.51 -3.11
N SER A 111 -17.82 94.65 -3.59
CA SER A 111 -18.62 95.83 -3.91
C SER A 111 -18.73 95.99 -5.42
N VAL A 112 -19.96 96.19 -5.91
CA VAL A 112 -20.28 96.41 -7.33
C VAL A 112 -20.91 97.79 -7.48
N SER A 113 -20.40 98.62 -8.39
CA SER A 113 -20.87 99.99 -8.61
C SER A 113 -21.05 100.31 -10.08
N ASP A 114 -22.12 101.03 -10.41
CA ASP A 114 -22.44 101.60 -11.73
C ASP A 114 -21.80 102.99 -11.96
N GLY A 115 -21.06 103.53 -10.97
CA GLY A 115 -20.50 104.88 -10.99
C GLY A 115 -21.29 105.93 -10.19
N THR A 116 -22.50 105.60 -9.73
CA THR A 116 -23.37 106.45 -8.91
C THR A 116 -23.76 105.77 -7.60
N ASP A 117 -24.25 104.53 -7.66
CA ASP A 117 -24.70 103.70 -6.54
C ASP A 117 -23.81 102.46 -6.38
N THR A 118 -23.89 101.80 -5.22
CA THR A 118 -23.04 100.65 -4.88
C THR A 118 -23.80 99.61 -4.07
N VAL A 119 -23.70 98.34 -4.48
CA VAL A 119 -24.21 97.18 -3.73
C VAL A 119 -23.04 96.30 -3.28
N THR A 120 -23.19 95.66 -2.11
CA THR A 120 -22.22 94.70 -1.60
C THR A 120 -22.81 93.29 -1.59
N LEU A 121 -21.97 92.30 -1.83
CA LEU A 121 -22.30 90.88 -1.77
C LEU A 121 -21.22 90.11 -1.01
N THR A 122 -21.59 88.94 -0.51
CA THR A 122 -20.67 87.99 0.11
C THR A 122 -20.29 86.90 -0.87
N LEU A 123 -18.98 86.70 -1.05
CA LEU A 123 -18.39 85.53 -1.67
C LEU A 123 -18.05 84.53 -0.56
N ALA A 124 -18.81 83.44 -0.46
CA ALA A 124 -18.54 82.36 0.49
C ALA A 124 -17.69 81.27 -0.17
N ILE A 125 -16.56 80.93 0.44
CA ILE A 125 -15.61 79.96 -0.08
C ILE A 125 -15.56 78.78 0.87
N THR A 126 -15.73 77.58 0.35
CA THR A 126 -15.52 76.34 1.10
C THR A 126 -14.34 75.61 0.48
N VAL A 127 -13.30 75.39 1.28
CA VAL A 127 -12.14 74.61 0.90
C VAL A 127 -12.27 73.23 1.55
N ASN A 128 -12.40 72.18 0.75
CA ASN A 128 -12.50 70.81 1.25
C ASN A 128 -11.10 70.29 1.60
N GLU A 129 -11.00 69.52 2.69
CA GLU A 129 -9.78 68.77 3.04
C GLU A 129 -9.56 67.62 2.05
N VAL A 130 -8.32 67.41 1.62
CA VAL A 130 -7.90 66.27 0.79
C VAL A 130 -7.11 65.33 1.69
N ILE A 131 -7.73 64.22 2.10
CA ILE A 131 -7.02 63.16 2.82
C ILE A 131 -6.17 62.40 1.81
N GLU A 132 -4.84 62.55 1.92
CA GLU A 132 -3.88 61.75 1.14
C GLU A 132 -3.92 60.30 1.62
N ASN A 133 -4.19 59.38 0.70
CA ASN A 133 -4.28 57.96 0.99
C ASN A 133 -2.88 57.34 1.21
N SER A 134 -2.68 56.71 2.35
CA SER A 134 -1.53 55.89 2.69
C SER A 134 -1.76 54.45 2.24
N ALA A 135 -0.71 53.80 1.70
CA ALA A 135 -0.83 52.38 1.38
C ALA A 135 -0.94 51.53 2.67
N PRO A 136 -1.65 50.40 2.62
CA PRO A 136 -1.69 49.45 3.73
C PRO A 136 -0.31 48.84 4.00
N THR A 137 -0.15 48.18 5.15
CA THR A 137 1.00 47.31 5.45
C THR A 137 0.52 45.86 5.52
N ALA A 138 1.01 45.02 4.61
CA ALA A 138 0.68 43.60 4.55
C ALA A 138 1.47 42.79 5.58
N ALA A 139 0.81 41.88 6.28
CA ALA A 139 1.45 40.97 7.23
C ALA A 139 0.86 39.56 7.16
N ILE A 140 1.73 38.57 7.05
CA ILE A 140 1.37 37.14 7.02
C ILE A 140 1.68 36.51 8.37
N THR A 141 0.71 35.79 8.94
CA THR A 141 0.90 34.98 10.15
C THR A 141 0.54 33.52 9.88
N LEU A 142 1.36 32.59 10.36
CA LEU A 142 1.11 31.15 10.34
C LEU A 142 0.45 30.69 11.64
N SER A 143 -0.43 29.69 11.57
CA SER A 143 -0.93 29.04 12.79
C SER A 143 0.14 28.27 13.56
N ARG A 144 1.23 27.87 12.89
CA ARG A 144 2.39 27.18 13.48
C ARG A 144 3.64 27.36 12.62
N MET A 145 4.82 27.24 13.24
CA MET A 145 6.12 27.35 12.56
C MET A 145 6.61 26.01 12.00
N ASP A 146 6.32 24.90 12.68
CA ASP A 146 6.67 23.56 12.21
C ASP A 146 5.61 23.09 11.20
N VAL A 147 5.88 23.35 9.92
CA VAL A 147 4.98 22.96 8.82
C VAL A 147 5.30 21.52 8.41
N VAL A 148 4.26 20.69 8.33
CA VAL A 148 4.38 19.27 7.97
C VAL A 148 3.53 19.02 6.72
N ALA A 149 4.05 18.20 5.79
CA ALA A 149 3.35 17.82 4.58
C ALA A 149 2.06 17.02 4.90
N SER A 150 1.07 17.18 4.04
CA SER A 150 -0.30 16.68 4.12
C SER A 150 -1.14 17.19 5.31
N GLU A 151 -0.59 18.01 6.20
CA GLU A 151 -1.34 18.61 7.30
C GLU A 151 -1.84 20.02 6.94
N PRO A 152 -3.06 20.41 7.37
CA PRO A 152 -3.59 21.73 7.10
C PRO A 152 -2.76 22.82 7.81
N LEU A 153 -2.53 23.93 7.12
CA LEU A 153 -1.83 25.10 7.62
C LEU A 153 -2.72 26.33 7.40
N GLN A 154 -3.15 26.95 8.50
CA GLN A 154 -3.92 28.19 8.45
C GLN A 154 -2.98 29.38 8.35
N LEU A 155 -3.35 30.32 7.47
CA LEU A 155 -2.64 31.55 7.18
C LEU A 155 -3.57 32.72 7.45
N SER A 156 -3.09 33.75 8.13
CA SER A 156 -3.87 34.93 8.49
C SER A 156 -3.22 36.21 7.99
N ALA A 157 -4.05 37.07 7.39
CA ALA A 157 -3.75 38.44 7.02
C ALA A 157 -4.21 39.45 8.09
N GLU A 158 -4.76 38.99 9.22
CA GLU A 158 -5.39 39.86 10.24
C GLU A 158 -4.41 40.82 10.93
N GLN A 159 -3.10 40.58 10.80
CA GLN A 159 -2.07 41.50 11.27
C GLN A 159 -1.74 42.62 10.27
N SER A 160 -2.39 42.62 9.10
CA SER A 160 -2.26 43.71 8.13
C SER A 160 -3.00 44.94 8.64
N THR A 161 -2.40 46.12 8.47
CA THR A 161 -2.93 47.37 9.03
C THR A 161 -2.91 48.49 8.00
N ASP A 162 -3.84 49.43 8.10
CA ASP A 162 -3.83 50.67 7.33
C ASP A 162 -3.66 51.88 8.28
N PRO A 163 -2.77 52.85 7.97
CA PRO A 163 -2.70 54.10 8.70
C PRO A 163 -3.98 54.95 8.62
N ASP A 164 -4.78 54.78 7.57
CA ASP A 164 -5.99 55.57 7.32
C ASP A 164 -7.20 54.95 8.03
N ASN A 165 -7.76 55.71 8.97
CA ASN A 165 -8.78 55.20 9.88
C ASN A 165 -10.15 55.05 9.20
N GLY A 166 -10.65 53.81 9.13
CA GLY A 166 -11.96 53.48 8.55
C GLY A 166 -11.88 52.74 7.22
N ASP A 167 -10.67 52.57 6.69
CA ASP A 167 -10.45 51.82 5.45
C ASP A 167 -10.77 50.33 5.61
N THR A 168 -11.41 49.78 4.59
CA THR A 168 -11.68 48.35 4.50
C THR A 168 -10.61 47.71 3.64
N LEU A 169 -9.90 46.74 4.21
CA LEU A 169 -8.87 46.00 3.51
C LEU A 169 -9.46 44.82 2.73
N SER A 170 -8.94 44.64 1.51
CA SER A 170 -9.18 43.45 0.69
C SER A 170 -7.87 42.69 0.49
N TYR A 171 -7.98 41.37 0.32
CA TYR A 171 -6.83 40.47 0.32
C TYR A 171 -6.75 39.71 -1.00
N GLN A 172 -5.54 39.41 -1.44
CA GLN A 172 -5.29 38.50 -2.54
C GLN A 172 -4.05 37.65 -2.23
N TRP A 173 -4.27 36.38 -1.99
CA TRP A 173 -3.22 35.40 -1.77
C TRP A 173 -2.77 34.74 -3.08
N SER A 174 -1.50 34.39 -3.16
CA SER A 174 -0.95 33.48 -4.16
C SER A 174 0.10 32.56 -3.55
N LEU A 175 0.21 31.35 -4.10
CA LEU A 175 1.13 30.32 -3.67
C LEU A 175 2.02 29.90 -4.85
N THR A 176 3.32 29.95 -4.65
CA THR A 176 4.29 29.25 -5.50
C THR A 176 4.76 28.01 -4.76
N SER A 177 4.60 26.85 -5.38
CA SER A 177 4.97 25.54 -4.81
C SER A 177 5.95 24.81 -5.75
N PRO A 178 6.61 23.73 -5.27
CA PRO A 178 7.43 22.89 -6.13
C PRO A 178 6.63 22.31 -7.31
N ASN A 179 7.27 22.04 -8.44
CA ASN A 179 6.61 21.60 -9.68
C ASN A 179 5.87 20.25 -9.59
N TYR A 180 6.15 19.45 -8.56
CA TYR A 180 5.44 18.19 -8.26
C TYR A 180 4.30 18.36 -7.25
N SER A 181 4.24 19.48 -6.54
CA SER A 181 3.15 19.80 -5.60
C SER A 181 1.85 20.04 -6.34
N GLN A 182 0.75 19.59 -5.75
CA GLN A 182 -0.63 19.88 -6.16
C GLN A 182 -1.34 20.82 -5.17
N ALA A 183 -0.62 21.35 -4.18
CA ALA A 183 -1.17 22.27 -3.20
C ALA A 183 -1.72 23.54 -3.86
N SER A 184 -2.91 23.95 -3.44
CA SER A 184 -3.59 25.15 -3.90
C SER A 184 -4.14 25.96 -2.73
N ILE A 185 -4.48 27.22 -3.01
CA ILE A 185 -5.24 28.07 -2.09
C ILE A 185 -6.70 28.06 -2.52
N ASP A 186 -7.58 27.70 -1.59
CA ASP A 186 -9.01 27.92 -1.73
C ASP A 186 -9.39 29.29 -1.16
N ASN A 187 -10.31 29.98 -1.84
CA ASN A 187 -10.81 31.30 -1.43
C ASN A 187 -9.69 32.34 -1.17
N PRO A 188 -8.86 32.67 -2.18
CA PRO A 188 -7.66 33.48 -2.02
C PRO A 188 -7.93 34.95 -1.65
N THR A 189 -9.19 35.34 -1.42
CA THR A 189 -9.59 36.69 -1.04
C THR A 189 -9.98 36.83 0.43
N ASN A 190 -10.00 35.73 1.19
CA ASN A 190 -10.34 35.76 2.61
C ASN A 190 -9.16 36.26 3.46
N SER A 191 -9.48 36.88 4.60
CA SER A 191 -8.48 37.30 5.60
C SER A 191 -7.77 36.11 6.25
N VAL A 192 -8.46 34.96 6.34
CA VAL A 192 -7.91 33.69 6.82
C VAL A 192 -8.15 32.64 5.75
N ILE A 193 -7.07 31.97 5.32
CA ILE A 193 -7.11 30.87 4.36
C ILE A 193 -6.44 29.63 4.97
N GLU A 194 -6.70 28.48 4.37
CA GLU A 194 -6.03 27.23 4.71
C GLU A 194 -5.36 26.68 3.45
N ILE A 195 -4.13 26.21 3.60
CA ILE A 195 -3.43 25.44 2.57
C ILE A 195 -3.04 24.08 3.14
N ARG A 196 -2.82 23.12 2.25
CA ARG A 196 -2.24 21.82 2.60
C ARG A 196 -0.98 21.62 1.78
N PRO A 197 0.20 21.97 2.32
CA PRO A 197 1.46 21.60 1.68
C PRO A 197 1.53 20.09 1.57
N ASP A 198 1.95 19.56 0.44
CA ASP A 198 1.89 18.13 0.11
C ASP A 198 3.26 17.55 -0.25
N ALA A 199 4.29 18.37 -0.39
CA ALA A 199 5.61 17.92 -0.78
C ALA A 199 6.71 18.57 0.04
N ILE A 200 7.89 17.95 0.05
CA ILE A 200 9.10 18.60 0.52
C ILE A 200 9.56 19.58 -0.56
N GLY A 201 9.87 20.81 -0.15
CA GLY A 201 10.39 21.84 -1.06
C GLY A 201 9.99 23.22 -0.58
N GLU A 202 10.51 24.25 -1.25
CA GLU A 202 10.19 25.62 -0.90
C GLU A 202 8.79 26.00 -1.40
N TYR A 203 7.95 26.46 -0.47
CA TYR A 203 6.68 27.13 -0.77
C TYR A 203 6.86 28.61 -0.49
N THR A 204 6.43 29.46 -1.42
CA THR A 204 6.44 30.91 -1.25
C THR A 204 5.00 31.43 -1.30
N LEU A 205 4.55 31.99 -0.19
CA LEU A 205 3.28 32.71 -0.07
C LEU A 205 3.50 34.18 -0.39
N SER A 206 2.57 34.74 -1.17
CA SER A 206 2.49 36.17 -1.42
C SER A 206 1.09 36.66 -1.08
N LEU A 207 1.00 37.64 -0.19
CA LEU A 207 -0.24 38.31 0.21
C LEU A 207 -0.18 39.75 -0.29
N THR A 208 -1.09 40.11 -1.19
CA THR A 208 -1.35 41.51 -1.56
C THR A 208 -2.55 42.01 -0.79
N VAL A 209 -2.38 43.12 -0.07
CA VAL A 209 -3.45 43.83 0.64
C VAL A 209 -3.76 45.11 -0.13
N THR A 210 -5.03 45.39 -0.37
CA THR A 210 -5.51 46.59 -1.08
C THR A 210 -6.50 47.34 -0.21
N ASP A 211 -6.28 48.64 -0.04
CA ASP A 211 -7.19 49.54 0.68
C ASP A 211 -8.43 49.91 -0.16
N SER A 212 -9.29 50.78 0.36
CA SER A 212 -10.52 51.17 -0.32
C SER A 212 -10.30 52.15 -1.48
N SER A 213 -9.16 52.84 -1.49
CA SER A 213 -8.71 53.79 -2.52
C SER A 213 -7.93 53.10 -3.65
N GLY A 214 -7.58 51.83 -3.49
CA GLY A 214 -6.85 51.00 -4.44
C GLY A 214 -5.33 51.00 -4.28
N ALA A 215 -4.76 51.57 -3.22
CA ALA A 215 -3.33 51.42 -2.95
C ALA A 215 -3.05 50.05 -2.33
N THR A 216 -1.83 49.55 -2.56
CA THR A 216 -1.48 48.15 -2.24
C THR A 216 -0.14 48.01 -1.57
N ASP A 217 0.00 46.95 -0.77
CA ASP A 217 1.27 46.43 -0.28
C ASP A 217 1.30 44.90 -0.40
N THR A 218 2.49 44.32 -0.54
CA THR A 218 2.68 42.89 -0.72
C THR A 218 3.70 42.32 0.26
N ALA A 219 3.27 41.36 1.08
CA ALA A 219 4.13 40.56 1.94
C ALA A 219 4.44 39.21 1.29
N ASN A 220 5.69 38.75 1.40
CA ASN A 220 6.11 37.42 0.97
C ASN A 220 6.69 36.63 2.13
N MET A 221 6.42 35.32 2.15
CA MET A 221 6.96 34.42 3.16
C MET A 221 7.25 33.05 2.54
N SER A 222 8.44 32.52 2.82
CA SER A 222 8.82 31.19 2.36
C SER A 222 8.96 30.22 3.53
N PHE A 223 8.56 28.96 3.30
CA PHE A 223 8.73 27.87 4.25
C PHE A 223 8.97 26.55 3.52
N THR A 224 9.50 25.56 4.24
CA THR A 224 9.74 24.20 3.72
C THR A 224 9.08 23.20 4.65
N PRO A 225 8.03 22.49 4.20
CA PRO A 225 7.41 21.44 5.00
C PRO A 225 8.39 20.31 5.32
N GLY A 226 8.36 19.82 6.56
CA GLY A 226 8.91 18.52 6.93
C GLY A 226 7.99 17.39 6.47
N MET A 227 8.54 16.17 6.39
CA MET A 227 7.72 14.97 6.22
C MET A 227 7.03 14.62 7.54
N PRO A 228 5.79 14.11 7.53
CA PRO A 228 5.21 13.53 8.72
C PRO A 228 6.06 12.33 9.14
N GLU A 229 6.40 12.28 10.43
CA GLU A 229 7.12 11.14 11.01
C GLU A 229 6.15 9.97 11.17
N PRO A 230 6.48 8.76 10.68
CA PRO A 230 5.70 7.57 10.96
C PRO A 230 5.59 7.34 12.47
N MET A 231 4.49 6.73 12.91
CA MET A 231 4.35 6.33 14.31
C MET A 231 5.54 5.45 14.71
N ALA A 232 6.12 5.72 15.88
CA ALA A 232 7.18 4.87 16.41
C ALA A 232 6.66 3.47 16.72
N LEU A 233 7.50 2.45 16.54
CA LEU A 233 7.18 1.11 17.01
C LEU A 233 7.08 1.09 18.54
N PRO A 234 6.31 0.14 19.11
CA PRO A 234 6.50 -0.25 20.50
C PRO A 234 7.96 -0.59 20.76
N ASN A 235 8.48 -0.23 21.94
CA ASN A 235 9.82 -0.61 22.34
C ASN A 235 9.87 -2.12 22.65
N PHE A 236 10.30 -2.92 21.68
CA PHE A 236 10.41 -4.36 21.83
C PHE A 236 11.68 -4.73 22.60
N ALA A 237 11.49 -5.41 23.74
CA ALA A 237 12.61 -5.90 24.53
C ALA A 237 13.47 -6.88 23.71
N PRO A 238 14.80 -6.86 23.84
CA PRO A 238 15.67 -7.85 23.22
C PRO A 238 15.32 -9.26 23.69
N SER A 239 15.05 -10.15 22.73
CA SER A 239 14.68 -11.55 22.99
C SER A 239 15.52 -12.48 22.11
N PRO A 240 16.63 -13.05 22.62
CA PRO A 240 17.38 -14.04 21.87
C PRO A 240 16.56 -15.33 21.67
N PRO A 241 16.71 -16.03 20.54
CA PRO A 241 16.05 -17.32 20.36
C PRO A 241 16.53 -18.34 21.41
N PRO A 242 15.67 -19.29 21.82
CA PRO A 242 16.06 -20.38 22.73
C PRO A 242 17.29 -21.13 22.23
N ALA A 243 18.07 -21.67 23.17
CA ALA A 243 19.18 -22.56 22.84
C ALA A 243 18.65 -23.89 22.29
N GLY A 244 19.36 -24.45 21.30
CA GLY A 244 18.96 -25.67 20.61
C GLY A 244 19.20 -26.95 21.42
N PHE A 245 18.55 -27.10 22.57
CA PHE A 245 18.67 -28.31 23.39
C PHE A 245 17.78 -29.44 22.85
N ILE A 246 18.33 -30.66 22.87
CA ILE A 246 17.63 -31.91 22.58
C ILE A 246 17.93 -32.87 23.74
N ASN A 247 16.89 -33.40 24.37
CA ASN A 247 17.03 -34.20 25.59
C ASN A 247 17.01 -35.71 25.34
N HIS A 248 16.27 -36.16 24.31
CA HIS A 248 16.01 -37.58 24.05
C HIS A 248 15.91 -37.84 22.55
N THR A 249 16.17 -39.09 22.13
CA THR A 249 16.05 -39.54 20.73
C THR A 249 14.67 -39.26 20.14
N VAL A 250 13.61 -39.43 20.93
CA VAL A 250 12.23 -39.11 20.50
C VAL A 250 12.08 -37.62 20.14
N ASP A 251 12.74 -36.73 20.88
CA ASP A 251 12.73 -35.29 20.60
C ASP A 251 13.59 -34.95 19.37
N ALA A 252 14.69 -35.67 19.16
CA ALA A 252 15.49 -35.57 17.93
C ALA A 252 14.66 -35.94 16.69
N VAL A 253 13.93 -37.06 16.73
CA VAL A 253 13.00 -37.46 15.67
C VAL A 253 11.90 -36.42 15.48
N ARG A 254 11.31 -35.91 16.56
CA ARG A 254 10.27 -34.88 16.50
C ARG A 254 10.78 -33.59 15.85
N LEU A 255 11.95 -33.10 16.25
CA LEU A 255 12.60 -31.95 15.63
C LEU A 255 12.74 -32.16 14.13
N LEU A 256 13.29 -33.30 13.69
CA LEU A 256 13.49 -33.56 12.26
C LEU A 256 12.17 -33.70 11.49
N LYS A 257 11.11 -34.28 12.07
CA LYS A 257 9.77 -34.28 11.44
C LYS A 257 9.22 -32.87 11.21
N GLN A 258 9.58 -31.90 12.04
CA GLN A 258 9.14 -30.51 11.93
C GLN A 258 10.05 -29.69 11.02
N ALA A 259 11.36 -29.96 11.09
CA ALA A 259 12.44 -29.17 10.51
C ALA A 259 12.95 -29.70 9.15
N THR A 260 12.57 -30.91 8.74
CA THR A 260 12.92 -31.51 7.44
C THR A 260 11.67 -32.06 6.76
N PHE A 261 11.84 -32.72 5.60
CA PHE A 261 10.77 -33.48 4.96
C PHE A 261 10.61 -34.90 5.53
N GLY A 262 11.27 -35.19 6.64
CA GLY A 262 11.18 -36.45 7.39
C GLY A 262 12.55 -36.93 7.85
N PRO A 263 12.63 -37.54 9.05
CA PRO A 263 13.86 -38.11 9.56
C PRO A 263 14.28 -39.36 8.79
N THR A 264 15.58 -39.57 8.74
CA THR A 264 16.24 -40.85 8.43
C THR A 264 16.95 -41.34 9.69
N VAL A 265 17.39 -42.60 9.71
CA VAL A 265 18.18 -43.14 10.84
C VAL A 265 19.47 -42.35 11.04
N GLU A 266 20.13 -41.99 9.94
CA GLU A 266 21.42 -41.28 9.90
C GLU A 266 21.28 -39.83 10.34
N SER A 267 20.21 -39.14 9.91
CA SER A 267 19.98 -37.75 10.29
C SER A 267 19.63 -37.62 11.78
N VAL A 268 18.92 -38.59 12.36
CA VAL A 268 18.69 -38.65 13.81
C VAL A 268 20.01 -38.85 14.55
N ALA A 269 20.83 -39.84 14.14
CA ALA A 269 22.13 -40.09 14.75
C ALA A 269 23.07 -38.87 14.65
N ARG A 270 23.06 -38.16 13.51
CA ARG A 270 23.83 -36.93 13.30
C ARG A 270 23.39 -35.80 14.23
N LEU A 271 22.08 -35.61 14.37
CA LEU A 271 21.52 -34.62 15.28
C LEU A 271 21.88 -34.92 16.75
N GLU A 272 21.84 -36.19 17.16
CA GLU A 272 22.25 -36.61 18.50
C GLU A 272 23.75 -36.42 18.75
N GLU A 273 24.59 -36.70 17.75
CA GLU A 273 26.04 -36.50 17.82
C GLU A 273 26.41 -35.01 18.02
N LEU A 274 25.77 -34.13 17.24
CA LEU A 274 26.06 -32.69 17.26
C LEU A 274 25.37 -31.95 18.41
N GLY A 275 24.16 -32.39 18.76
CA GLY A 275 23.20 -31.59 19.52
C GLY A 275 22.46 -30.57 18.64
N GLY A 276 21.26 -30.16 19.08
CA GLY A 276 20.36 -29.32 18.29
C GLY A 276 20.91 -27.96 17.90
N GLU A 277 21.68 -27.31 18.77
CA GLU A 277 22.29 -26.01 18.49
C GLU A 277 23.28 -26.11 17.32
N ALA A 278 24.23 -27.04 17.39
CA ALA A 278 25.25 -27.21 16.37
C ALA A 278 24.65 -27.71 15.06
N TRP A 279 23.68 -28.62 15.12
CA TRP A 279 22.94 -29.07 13.94
C TRP A 279 22.19 -27.93 13.24
N PHE A 280 21.51 -27.05 13.99
CA PHE A 280 20.81 -25.90 13.41
C PHE A 280 21.79 -24.96 12.68
N GLN A 281 22.94 -24.69 13.29
CA GLN A 281 23.98 -23.86 12.66
C GLN A 281 24.56 -24.54 11.41
N GLU A 282 24.81 -25.86 11.47
CA GLU A 282 25.25 -26.64 10.31
C GLU A 282 24.26 -26.48 9.16
N GLN A 283 22.97 -26.75 9.39
CA GLN A 283 21.91 -26.63 8.39
C GLN A 283 21.77 -25.23 7.78
N MET A 284 21.89 -24.18 8.60
CA MET A 284 21.85 -22.80 8.12
C MET A 284 23.08 -22.40 7.30
N SER A 285 24.21 -23.08 7.51
CA SER A 285 25.48 -22.83 6.84
C SER A 285 25.66 -23.59 5.52
N LEU A 286 24.87 -24.65 5.29
CA LEU A 286 24.95 -25.43 4.07
C LEU A 286 24.63 -24.56 2.84
N PRO A 287 25.37 -24.75 1.72
CA PRO A 287 25.06 -24.08 0.47
C PRO A 287 23.65 -24.49 0.01
N GLN A 288 22.93 -23.54 -0.58
CA GLN A 288 21.60 -23.82 -1.10
C GLN A 288 21.65 -24.79 -2.27
N THR A 289 20.84 -25.84 -2.22
CA THR A 289 20.53 -26.67 -3.40
C THR A 289 19.53 -25.91 -4.28
N LYS A 290 19.97 -25.39 -5.43
CA LYS A 290 19.13 -24.54 -6.27
C LYS A 290 18.24 -25.31 -7.23
N TRP A 291 16.97 -24.92 -7.30
CA TRP A 291 16.01 -25.49 -8.24
C TRP A 291 16.36 -25.16 -9.70
N VAL A 292 16.96 -24.00 -9.97
CA VAL A 292 17.44 -23.69 -11.33
C VAL A 292 18.56 -24.64 -11.77
N ASP A 293 19.46 -25.03 -10.88
CA ASP A 293 20.56 -25.95 -11.20
C ASP A 293 20.02 -27.37 -11.43
N LEU A 294 19.07 -27.82 -10.59
CA LEU A 294 18.40 -29.11 -10.76
C LEU A 294 17.59 -29.19 -12.06
N ARG A 295 16.92 -28.10 -12.43
CA ARG A 295 16.22 -27.98 -13.72
C ARG A 295 17.19 -28.17 -14.89
N GLU A 296 18.36 -27.53 -14.87
CA GLU A 296 19.37 -27.68 -15.92
C GLU A 296 19.90 -29.12 -16.04
N ILE A 297 20.04 -29.83 -14.92
CA ILE A 297 20.40 -31.26 -14.90
C ILE A 297 19.32 -32.09 -15.60
N ILE A 298 18.06 -31.93 -15.22
CA ILE A 298 16.93 -32.67 -15.82
C ILE A 298 16.82 -32.37 -17.33
N GLU A 299 16.99 -31.11 -17.73
CA GLU A 299 16.97 -30.68 -19.13
C GLU A 299 18.08 -31.39 -19.94
N ALA A 300 19.29 -31.48 -19.38
CA ALA A 300 20.42 -32.16 -20.00
C ALA A 300 20.24 -33.69 -20.10
N GLU A 301 19.63 -34.32 -19.10
CA GLU A 301 19.43 -35.77 -19.04
C GLU A 301 18.30 -36.26 -19.95
N THR A 302 17.22 -35.48 -20.05
CA THR A 302 16.04 -35.85 -20.85
C THR A 302 16.17 -35.48 -22.33
N GLY A 303 17.11 -34.60 -22.69
CA GLY A 303 17.34 -34.16 -24.07
C GLY A 303 16.23 -33.23 -24.60
N ASP A 304 15.42 -32.66 -23.72
CA ASP A 304 14.39 -31.66 -24.04
C ASP A 304 15.05 -30.27 -24.22
N ILE A 305 15.72 -30.09 -25.36
CA ILE A 305 16.53 -28.89 -25.66
C ILE A 305 15.68 -27.70 -26.15
N ASP A 306 14.36 -27.86 -26.34
CA ASP A 306 13.57 -26.86 -27.06
C ASP A 306 12.25 -26.57 -26.34
N GLY A 307 12.19 -25.42 -25.64
CA GLY A 307 11.07 -24.88 -24.83
C GLY A 307 9.65 -24.83 -25.44
N VAL A 308 9.07 -25.97 -25.81
CA VAL A 308 7.64 -26.15 -26.10
C VAL A 308 6.91 -26.76 -24.90
N SER A 309 6.44 -25.87 -24.03
CA SER A 309 5.19 -25.81 -23.24
C SER A 309 4.44 -27.05 -22.69
N GLU A 310 4.83 -28.31 -22.91
CA GLU A 310 3.97 -29.46 -22.53
C GLU A 310 4.32 -30.12 -21.17
N ASN A 311 5.53 -29.91 -20.61
CA ASN A 311 6.00 -30.68 -19.43
C ASN A 311 6.18 -29.90 -18.10
N GLY A 312 5.98 -28.57 -18.08
CA GLY A 312 6.43 -27.71 -16.97
C GLY A 312 5.91 -28.05 -15.57
N LYS A 313 4.67 -28.52 -15.42
CA LYS A 313 4.09 -28.86 -14.11
C LYS A 313 4.75 -30.06 -13.46
N GLU A 314 5.13 -31.06 -14.25
CA GLU A 314 5.72 -32.29 -13.74
C GLU A 314 7.18 -32.08 -13.33
N TRP A 315 7.92 -31.20 -14.01
CA TRP A 315 9.28 -30.83 -13.62
C TRP A 315 9.34 -30.15 -12.25
N ILE A 316 8.38 -29.29 -11.92
CA ILE A 316 8.30 -28.67 -10.59
C ILE A 316 8.15 -29.73 -9.50
N GLN A 317 7.35 -30.77 -9.74
CA GLN A 317 7.19 -31.85 -8.76
C GLN A 317 8.43 -32.74 -8.69
N GLU A 318 9.11 -32.98 -9.80
CA GLU A 318 10.35 -33.75 -9.84
C GLU A 318 11.47 -33.03 -9.07
N ILE A 319 11.68 -31.74 -9.34
CA ILE A 319 12.68 -30.91 -8.63
C ILE A 319 12.35 -30.81 -7.13
N PHE A 320 11.07 -30.63 -6.79
CA PHE A 320 10.64 -30.69 -5.40
C PHE A 320 11.00 -32.03 -4.75
N ASN A 321 10.73 -33.15 -5.42
CA ASN A 321 11.07 -34.49 -4.91
C ASN A 321 12.57 -34.64 -4.69
N MET A 322 13.42 -34.24 -5.65
CA MET A 322 14.88 -34.30 -5.50
C MET A 322 15.36 -33.54 -4.25
N THR A 323 14.83 -32.34 -4.01
CA THR A 323 15.20 -31.56 -2.81
C THR A 323 14.59 -32.11 -1.53
N ALA A 324 13.34 -32.57 -1.57
CA ALA A 324 12.68 -33.13 -0.41
C ALA A 324 13.27 -34.49 0.00
N PHE A 325 13.79 -35.30 -0.93
CA PHE A 325 14.31 -36.63 -0.65
C PHE A 325 15.82 -36.60 -0.34
N ASP A 326 16.61 -35.84 -1.10
CA ASP A 326 18.06 -36.07 -1.12
C ASP A 326 18.91 -34.85 -0.76
N ALA A 327 18.37 -33.62 -0.81
CA ALA A 327 19.17 -32.43 -0.52
C ALA A 327 19.67 -32.40 0.93
N GLU A 328 20.92 -31.98 1.13
CA GLU A 328 21.53 -31.90 2.47
C GLU A 328 21.01 -30.73 3.30
N ASP A 329 20.63 -29.62 2.66
CA ASP A 329 20.10 -28.39 3.26
C ASP A 329 18.59 -28.48 3.55
N GLN A 330 18.17 -29.60 4.14
CA GLN A 330 16.77 -29.93 4.43
C GLN A 330 16.00 -28.81 5.13
N LEU A 331 16.61 -28.15 6.13
CA LEU A 331 15.95 -27.08 6.85
C LEU A 331 15.66 -25.86 5.97
N ARG A 332 16.57 -25.52 5.05
CA ARG A 332 16.38 -24.42 4.10
C ARG A 332 15.18 -24.67 3.21
N HIS A 333 15.07 -25.86 2.64
CA HIS A 333 13.93 -26.23 1.80
C HIS A 333 12.62 -26.37 2.60
N ARG A 334 12.68 -26.82 3.86
CA ARG A 334 11.51 -26.86 4.74
C ARG A 334 10.99 -25.45 5.07
N ILE A 335 11.89 -24.49 5.28
CA ILE A 335 11.55 -23.07 5.44
C ILE A 335 10.98 -22.52 4.13
N ALA A 336 11.63 -22.76 2.98
CA ALA A 336 11.13 -22.31 1.68
C ALA A 336 9.72 -22.85 1.38
N TYR A 337 9.46 -24.12 1.71
CA TYR A 337 8.12 -24.71 1.61
C TYR A 337 7.11 -24.03 2.54
N THR A 338 7.52 -23.67 3.76
CA THR A 338 6.66 -22.93 4.70
C THR A 338 6.38 -21.50 4.21
N LEU A 339 7.38 -20.85 3.60
CA LEU A 339 7.26 -19.52 3.03
C LEU A 339 6.42 -19.52 1.74
N SER A 340 6.48 -20.56 0.91
CA SER A 340 5.64 -20.66 -0.29
C SER A 340 4.15 -20.82 0.04
N GLN A 341 3.85 -21.34 1.24
CA GLN A 341 2.51 -21.38 1.81
C GLN A 341 2.04 -20.04 2.41
N LEU A 342 2.95 -19.07 2.59
CA LEU A 342 2.62 -17.68 2.93
C LEU A 342 2.54 -16.82 1.67
N PHE A 343 3.62 -16.80 0.89
CA PHE A 343 3.75 -16.07 -0.36
C PHE A 343 3.34 -16.95 -1.53
N VAL A 344 2.03 -17.19 -1.62
CA VAL A 344 1.44 -18.17 -2.52
C VAL A 344 1.59 -17.74 -3.98
N VAL A 345 2.14 -18.65 -4.78
CA VAL A 345 2.01 -18.70 -6.25
C VAL A 345 1.59 -20.11 -6.63
N SER A 346 0.92 -20.27 -7.78
CA SER A 346 0.40 -21.59 -8.18
C SER A 346 0.62 -21.96 -9.64
N THR A 347 1.03 -23.21 -9.87
CA THR A 347 1.07 -23.89 -11.16
C THR A 347 -0.33 -24.17 -11.71
N GLN A 348 -1.40 -23.97 -10.93
CA GLN A 348 -2.80 -24.00 -11.40
C GLN A 348 -3.22 -22.73 -12.13
N THR A 349 -2.27 -21.85 -12.44
CA THR A 349 -2.47 -20.71 -13.32
C THR A 349 -1.98 -21.01 -14.73
N ASP A 350 -2.23 -20.08 -15.64
CA ASP A 350 -1.69 -20.18 -16.99
C ASP A 350 -0.15 -20.35 -16.97
N LEU A 351 0.55 -19.80 -15.95
CA LEU A 351 2.01 -19.90 -15.82
C LEU A 351 2.48 -21.32 -15.52
N GLY A 352 1.62 -22.28 -15.18
CA GLY A 352 2.01 -23.64 -14.78
C GLY A 352 2.89 -24.40 -15.79
N HIS A 353 2.87 -24.00 -17.06
CA HIS A 353 3.75 -24.56 -18.11
C HIS A 353 5.11 -23.83 -18.22
N LYS A 354 5.40 -22.88 -17.33
CA LYS A 354 6.62 -22.08 -17.24
C LYS A 354 7.40 -22.47 -15.98
N ASP A 355 7.99 -23.66 -16.02
CA ASP A 355 8.92 -24.20 -15.02
C ASP A 355 9.93 -23.15 -14.47
N SER A 356 10.60 -22.43 -15.37
CA SER A 356 11.59 -21.39 -15.01
C SER A 356 11.02 -20.28 -14.11
N ALA A 357 9.73 -19.96 -14.21
CA ALA A 357 9.09 -18.95 -13.37
C ALA A 357 8.95 -19.42 -11.91
N PHE A 358 8.80 -20.72 -11.68
CA PHE A 358 8.60 -21.29 -10.35
C PHE A 358 9.93 -21.73 -9.72
N THR A 359 10.89 -22.21 -10.52
CA THR A 359 12.22 -22.58 -9.99
C THR A 359 12.98 -21.37 -9.46
N THR A 360 12.96 -20.24 -10.18
CA THR A 360 13.58 -18.99 -9.72
C THR A 360 12.87 -18.43 -8.49
N TYR A 361 11.53 -18.51 -8.45
CA TYR A 361 10.74 -18.07 -7.31
C TYR A 361 11.05 -18.89 -6.05
N TRP A 362 11.10 -20.21 -6.17
CA TRP A 362 11.48 -21.10 -5.06
C TRP A 362 12.89 -20.76 -4.56
N ASP A 363 13.84 -20.54 -5.47
CA ASP A 363 15.21 -20.21 -5.10
C ASP A 363 15.32 -18.88 -4.35
N ARG A 364 14.46 -17.89 -4.64
CA ARG A 364 14.36 -16.66 -3.81
C ARG A 364 13.89 -16.98 -2.40
N LEU A 365 12.83 -17.77 -2.24
CA LEU A 365 12.33 -18.16 -0.91
C LEU A 365 13.40 -18.91 -0.09
N ALA A 366 14.13 -19.83 -0.73
CA ALA A 366 15.20 -20.59 -0.09
C ALA A 366 16.44 -19.72 0.25
N THR A 367 16.75 -18.72 -0.58
CA THR A 367 17.82 -17.74 -0.31
C THR A 367 17.52 -16.96 0.98
N HIS A 368 16.26 -16.52 1.14
CA HIS A 368 15.82 -15.73 2.28
C HIS A 368 15.54 -16.54 3.55
N ALA A 369 15.63 -17.87 3.53
CA ALA A 369 15.51 -18.69 4.74
C ALA A 369 16.54 -18.31 5.83
N THR A 370 17.68 -17.73 5.42
CA THR A 370 18.73 -17.18 6.30
C THR A 370 18.80 -15.64 6.30
N GLY A 371 17.79 -14.98 5.73
CA GLY A 371 17.75 -13.54 5.49
C GLY A 371 16.80 -12.78 6.42
N ASN A 372 16.40 -11.60 5.96
CA ASN A 372 15.45 -10.73 6.65
C ASN A 372 14.09 -10.72 5.96
N PHE A 373 13.00 -10.72 6.73
CA PHE A 373 11.64 -10.65 6.21
C PHE A 373 11.40 -9.40 5.35
N ARG A 374 12.02 -8.26 5.68
CA ARG A 374 11.90 -7.02 4.89
C ARG A 374 12.44 -7.18 3.47
N ASP A 375 13.55 -7.89 3.34
CA ASP A 375 14.19 -8.14 2.04
C ASP A 375 13.41 -9.19 1.26
N LEU A 376 12.95 -10.25 1.94
CA LEU A 376 12.07 -11.27 1.37
C LEU A 376 10.79 -10.67 0.79
N LEU A 377 10.13 -9.78 1.54
CA LEU A 377 8.87 -9.15 1.12
C LEU A 377 9.06 -8.33 -0.16
N GLU A 378 10.15 -7.56 -0.25
CA GLU A 378 10.47 -6.76 -1.44
C GLU A 378 10.82 -7.67 -2.63
N ASP A 379 11.65 -8.69 -2.42
CA ASP A 379 12.10 -9.61 -3.46
C ASP A 379 10.93 -10.44 -4.03
N VAL A 380 10.03 -10.93 -3.18
CA VAL A 380 8.79 -11.57 -3.61
C VAL A 380 7.89 -10.60 -4.37
N THR A 381 7.75 -9.36 -3.89
CA THR A 381 6.91 -8.34 -4.54
C THR A 381 7.39 -8.05 -5.96
N LEU A 382 8.71 -7.96 -6.15
CA LEU A 382 9.31 -7.66 -7.45
C LEU A 382 9.47 -8.88 -8.35
N HIS A 383 9.28 -10.10 -7.83
CA HIS A 383 9.41 -11.29 -8.64
C HIS A 383 8.30 -11.35 -9.72
N PRO A 384 8.63 -11.57 -11.01
CA PRO A 384 7.64 -11.55 -12.09
C PRO A 384 6.51 -12.57 -11.92
N THR A 385 6.81 -13.74 -11.35
CA THR A 385 5.80 -14.78 -11.04
C THR A 385 4.75 -14.27 -10.07
N MET A 386 5.14 -13.60 -9.00
CA MET A 386 4.21 -12.98 -8.04
C MET A 386 3.47 -11.81 -8.69
N GLY A 387 4.20 -10.96 -9.42
CA GLY A 387 3.62 -9.82 -10.12
C GLY A 387 2.52 -10.23 -11.09
N HIS A 388 2.69 -11.35 -11.81
CA HIS A 388 1.68 -11.93 -12.67
C HIS A 388 0.57 -12.65 -11.88
N TYR A 389 0.91 -13.38 -10.82
CA TYR A 389 -0.08 -14.14 -10.02
C TYR A 389 -1.13 -13.23 -9.38
N LEU A 390 -0.74 -12.03 -8.94
CA LEU A 390 -1.61 -11.09 -8.25
C LEU A 390 -1.90 -9.80 -9.02
N ASN A 391 -1.63 -9.77 -10.32
CA ASN A 391 -1.89 -8.62 -11.21
C ASN A 391 -1.20 -7.31 -10.80
N MET A 392 -0.05 -7.37 -10.10
CA MET A 392 0.79 -6.18 -9.91
C MET A 392 1.49 -5.78 -11.22
N ILE A 393 1.79 -6.78 -12.05
CA ILE A 393 2.46 -6.55 -13.32
C ILE A 393 1.57 -5.76 -14.28
N GLY A 394 2.08 -4.64 -14.78
CA GLY A 394 1.33 -3.75 -15.68
C GLY A 394 0.24 -2.94 -14.98
N ASN A 395 0.20 -2.94 -13.64
CA ASN A 395 -0.70 -2.10 -12.87
C ASN A 395 -0.43 -0.62 -13.16
N GLN A 396 -1.44 0.09 -13.65
CA GLN A 396 -1.30 1.45 -14.17
C GLN A 396 -1.90 2.47 -13.21
N LYS A 397 -1.31 3.68 -13.25
CA LYS A 397 -1.87 4.89 -12.64
C LYS A 397 -3.31 5.14 -13.05
N ALA A 398 -4.04 5.86 -12.21
CA ALA A 398 -5.43 6.19 -12.49
C ALA A 398 -5.56 7.04 -13.76
N ASP A 399 -6.51 6.67 -14.62
CA ASP A 399 -6.93 7.48 -15.77
C ASP A 399 -8.46 7.43 -15.88
N PRO A 400 -9.17 8.42 -15.31
CA PRO A 400 -10.63 8.47 -15.36
C PRO A 400 -11.20 8.54 -16.79
N SER A 401 -10.47 9.11 -17.75
CA SER A 401 -10.93 9.24 -19.14
C SER A 401 -10.97 7.88 -19.85
N ARG A 402 -10.06 6.98 -19.45
CA ARG A 402 -9.97 5.60 -19.92
C ARG A 402 -10.63 4.59 -18.97
N ASN A 403 -11.25 5.06 -17.88
CA ASN A 403 -11.79 4.23 -16.81
C ASN A 403 -10.76 3.25 -16.22
N ILE A 404 -9.50 3.69 -16.10
CA ILE A 404 -8.43 2.94 -15.45
C ILE A 404 -8.34 3.37 -13.99
N ARG A 405 -8.27 2.38 -13.10
CA ARG A 405 -7.97 2.55 -11.69
C ARG A 405 -6.80 1.62 -11.36
N PRO A 406 -5.91 2.00 -10.43
CA PRO A 406 -4.91 1.07 -9.93
C PRO A 406 -5.57 -0.22 -9.46
N ASP A 407 -5.01 -1.36 -9.88
CA ASP A 407 -5.45 -2.68 -9.44
C ASP A 407 -5.13 -2.84 -7.95
N GLU A 408 -6.16 -3.19 -7.18
CA GLU A 408 -6.11 -3.31 -5.73
C GLU A 408 -5.75 -4.73 -5.26
N ASN A 409 -5.68 -5.72 -6.16
CA ASN A 409 -5.54 -7.12 -5.81
C ASN A 409 -4.25 -7.38 -5.02
N PHE A 410 -3.07 -7.09 -5.61
CA PHE A 410 -1.80 -7.25 -4.89
C PHE A 410 -1.73 -6.43 -3.60
N ALA A 411 -2.25 -5.19 -3.59
CA ALA A 411 -2.28 -4.34 -2.41
C ALA A 411 -3.11 -4.95 -1.26
N ARG A 412 -4.22 -5.62 -1.57
CA ARG A 412 -5.01 -6.37 -0.56
C ARG A 412 -4.25 -7.59 -0.08
N GLU A 413 -3.76 -8.42 -1.00
CA GLU A 413 -3.11 -9.68 -0.62
C GLU A 413 -1.83 -9.47 0.18
N VAL A 414 -0.99 -8.49 -0.20
CA VAL A 414 0.24 -8.18 0.54
C VAL A 414 -0.04 -7.72 1.97
N MET A 415 -1.13 -6.98 2.20
CA MET A 415 -1.56 -6.59 3.55
C MET A 415 -2.22 -7.76 4.30
N GLN A 416 -3.18 -8.43 3.68
CA GLN A 416 -4.08 -9.34 4.37
C GLN A 416 -3.54 -10.76 4.51
N LEU A 417 -2.81 -11.27 3.51
CA LEU A 417 -2.32 -12.65 3.51
C LEU A 417 -0.84 -12.74 3.86
N PHE A 418 -0.04 -11.73 3.50
CA PHE A 418 1.41 -11.85 3.62
C PHE A 418 1.99 -11.16 4.86
N THR A 419 1.31 -10.15 5.41
CA THR A 419 1.91 -9.29 6.43
C THR A 419 1.08 -9.04 7.68
N ILE A 420 -0.02 -8.31 7.60
CA ILE A 420 -0.67 -7.72 8.78
C ILE A 420 -2.04 -8.30 9.11
N GLY A 421 -2.66 -9.04 8.19
CA GLY A 421 -3.99 -9.62 8.39
C GLY A 421 -5.11 -8.59 8.37
N LEU A 422 -6.34 -9.05 8.59
CA LEU A 422 -7.55 -8.21 8.57
C LEU A 422 -7.80 -7.46 9.89
N ALA A 423 -7.29 -7.97 11.01
CA ALA A 423 -7.55 -7.42 12.34
C ALA A 423 -6.24 -7.17 13.11
N GLU A 424 -6.20 -6.12 13.93
CA GLU A 424 -5.07 -5.85 14.82
C GLU A 424 -4.84 -7.00 15.80
N LEU A 425 -3.57 -7.32 16.05
CA LEU A 425 -3.15 -8.42 16.93
C LEU A 425 -2.37 -7.91 18.13
N ASN A 426 -2.62 -8.53 19.28
CA ASN A 426 -1.68 -8.53 20.39
C ASN A 426 -0.45 -9.37 20.03
N GLN A 427 0.65 -9.20 20.77
CA GLN A 427 1.89 -9.94 20.48
C GLN A 427 1.78 -11.44 20.77
N ASP A 428 0.79 -11.86 21.56
CA ASP A 428 0.41 -13.25 21.78
C ASP A 428 -0.49 -13.82 20.66
N GLY A 429 -0.76 -13.01 19.63
CA GLY A 429 -1.57 -13.39 18.48
C GLY A 429 -3.09 -13.33 18.68
N SER A 430 -3.56 -12.94 19.87
CA SER A 430 -4.99 -12.68 20.09
C SER A 430 -5.44 -11.42 19.34
N VAL A 431 -6.68 -11.43 18.84
CA VAL A 431 -7.26 -10.27 18.15
C VAL A 431 -7.53 -9.14 19.15
N LYS A 432 -7.12 -7.92 18.81
CA LYS A 432 -7.49 -6.73 19.57
C LYS A 432 -8.94 -6.36 19.30
N LEU A 433 -9.66 -6.09 20.39
CA LEU A 433 -11.05 -5.69 20.36
C LEU A 433 -11.17 -4.22 20.74
N ASP A 434 -12.13 -3.53 20.13
CA ASP A 434 -12.50 -2.17 20.51
C ASP A 434 -13.31 -2.13 21.83
N GLU A 435 -13.75 -0.94 22.24
CA GLU A 435 -14.56 -0.76 23.45
C GLU A 435 -15.92 -1.50 23.41
N THR A 436 -16.38 -1.88 22.22
CA THR A 436 -17.64 -2.60 21.99
C THR A 436 -17.46 -4.13 21.93
N GLY A 437 -16.23 -4.60 21.90
CA GLY A 437 -15.88 -6.02 21.81
C GLY A 437 -15.73 -6.54 20.37
N GLU A 438 -15.71 -5.66 19.37
CA GLU A 438 -15.53 -6.03 17.96
C GLU A 438 -14.05 -5.95 17.55
N PRO A 439 -13.59 -6.79 16.60
CA PRO A 439 -12.22 -6.72 16.07
C PRO A 439 -11.88 -5.35 15.48
N ILE A 440 -10.71 -4.83 15.82
CA ILE A 440 -10.18 -3.60 15.21
C ILE A 440 -9.58 -3.96 13.84
N GLU A 441 -10.15 -3.44 12.75
CA GLU A 441 -9.63 -3.65 11.40
C GLU A 441 -8.26 -2.98 11.19
N THR A 442 -7.34 -3.64 10.49
CA THR A 442 -5.99 -3.11 10.22
C THR A 442 -5.97 -2.00 9.17
N TYR A 443 -6.92 -2.00 8.25
CA TYR A 443 -7.00 -1.05 7.15
C TYR A 443 -8.43 -0.93 6.62
N ASN A 444 -8.68 0.12 5.84
CA ASN A 444 -9.96 0.34 5.17
C ASN A 444 -9.76 0.47 3.64
N GLN A 445 -10.86 0.73 2.92
CA GLN A 445 -10.84 0.86 1.47
C GLN A 445 -9.90 1.98 0.96
N GLN A 446 -9.78 3.10 1.70
CA GLN A 446 -8.91 4.20 1.30
C GLN A 446 -7.43 3.80 1.41
N THR A 447 -7.07 3.07 2.47
CA THR A 447 -5.73 2.51 2.61
C THR A 447 -5.40 1.62 1.42
N ILE A 448 -6.28 0.70 1.05
CA ILE A 448 -6.08 -0.20 -0.10
C ILE A 448 -5.81 0.59 -1.39
N GLN A 449 -6.59 1.64 -1.65
CA GLN A 449 -6.40 2.51 -2.82
C GLN A 449 -5.06 3.23 -2.81
N ASN A 450 -4.60 3.69 -1.64
CA ASN A 450 -3.31 4.35 -1.50
C ASN A 450 -2.15 3.38 -1.73
N TYR A 451 -2.22 2.15 -1.21
CA TYR A 451 -1.22 1.11 -1.49
C TYR A 451 -1.25 0.69 -2.96
N ALA A 452 -2.43 0.46 -3.53
CA ALA A 452 -2.58 0.12 -4.95
C ALA A 452 -1.96 1.19 -5.85
N ALA A 453 -2.21 2.47 -5.56
CA ALA A 453 -1.59 3.59 -6.24
C ALA A 453 -0.06 3.58 -6.11
N ALA A 454 0.49 3.34 -4.91
CA ALA A 454 1.93 3.28 -4.66
C ALA A 454 2.60 2.12 -5.43
N LEU A 455 1.89 1.01 -5.62
CA LEU A 455 2.36 -0.21 -6.28
C LEU A 455 2.12 -0.21 -7.81
N THR A 456 1.76 0.92 -8.40
CA THR A 456 1.64 1.06 -9.86
C THR A 456 3.01 1.19 -10.54
N GLY A 457 3.08 0.80 -11.80
CA GLY A 457 4.21 1.09 -12.68
C GLY A 457 5.29 0.02 -12.75
N TRP A 458 5.01 -1.22 -12.35
CA TRP A 458 5.95 -2.33 -12.42
C TRP A 458 5.67 -3.23 -13.62
N TYR A 459 6.71 -3.61 -14.37
CA TYR A 459 6.58 -4.52 -15.50
C TYR A 459 7.86 -5.34 -15.72
N TYR A 460 7.82 -6.32 -16.64
CA TYR A 460 9.01 -7.09 -17.00
C TYR A 460 10.16 -6.17 -17.42
N MET A 461 11.39 -6.59 -17.11
CA MET A 461 12.59 -6.04 -17.74
C MET A 461 12.57 -6.39 -19.24
N ALA A 462 12.08 -5.48 -20.06
CA ALA A 462 12.22 -5.58 -21.51
C ALA A 462 13.55 -4.92 -21.92
N PRO A 463 14.59 -5.67 -22.32
CA PRO A 463 15.72 -5.05 -22.99
C PRO A 463 15.18 -4.34 -24.23
N GLU A 464 15.61 -3.09 -24.44
CA GLU A 464 15.29 -2.24 -25.59
C GLU A 464 14.79 -3.02 -26.83
N ILE A 465 13.47 -2.99 -27.09
CA ILE A 465 12.98 -3.05 -28.47
C ILE A 465 13.27 -1.67 -29.07
N GLU A 466 14.55 -1.33 -29.20
CA GLU A 466 14.98 -0.22 -30.02
C GLU A 466 14.98 -0.68 -31.48
N SER A 467 14.36 0.14 -32.33
CA SER A 467 14.55 0.21 -33.78
C SER A 467 13.93 -0.89 -34.66
N ASN A 468 12.60 -0.89 -34.77
CA ASN A 468 11.94 -1.23 -36.04
C ASN A 468 10.89 -0.22 -36.50
N GLY A 469 10.99 1.04 -36.02
CA GLY A 469 10.14 2.14 -36.52
C GLY A 469 8.64 1.96 -36.27
N ARG A 470 8.24 1.03 -35.39
CA ARG A 470 6.91 0.98 -34.79
C ARG A 470 7.06 1.50 -33.38
N GLU A 471 6.52 2.68 -33.10
CA GLU A 471 6.46 3.22 -31.75
C GLU A 471 5.78 2.20 -30.81
N ASN A 472 6.57 1.69 -29.87
CA ASN A 472 6.27 1.50 -28.46
C ASN A 472 4.81 1.21 -28.11
N TYR A 473 4.40 -0.06 -28.23
CA TYR A 473 3.38 -0.62 -27.36
C TYR A 473 4.05 -1.63 -26.43
N HIS A 474 4.54 -1.16 -25.28
CA HIS A 474 4.44 -2.02 -24.11
C HIS A 474 2.94 -2.27 -23.94
N ASN A 475 2.45 -3.41 -24.42
CA ASN A 475 1.07 -3.77 -24.22
C ASN A 475 0.96 -4.19 -22.75
N PHE A 476 0.86 -3.21 -21.84
CA PHE A 476 0.72 -3.38 -20.39
C PHE A 476 -0.60 -4.09 -19.99
N GLY A 477 -1.25 -4.77 -20.93
CA GLY A 477 -2.36 -5.69 -20.75
C GLY A 477 -2.16 -6.99 -21.54
N CYS A 478 -0.92 -7.34 -21.90
CA CYS A 478 -0.64 -8.62 -22.54
C CYS A 478 -0.84 -9.76 -21.54
N SER A 479 -1.50 -10.82 -22.00
CA SER A 479 -1.68 -12.04 -21.23
C SER A 479 -0.37 -12.82 -21.08
N ILE A 480 -0.45 -13.98 -20.44
CA ILE A 480 0.65 -14.94 -20.27
C ILE A 480 1.52 -15.17 -21.52
N HIS A 481 0.99 -15.05 -22.73
CA HIS A 481 1.75 -15.24 -23.97
C HIS A 481 2.93 -14.26 -24.12
N CYS A 482 2.97 -13.21 -23.29
CA CYS A 482 4.08 -12.28 -23.19
C CYS A 482 5.07 -12.56 -22.04
N PHE A 483 4.95 -13.67 -21.28
CA PHE A 483 5.97 -14.07 -20.29
C PHE A 483 7.20 -14.63 -21.02
N PRO A 484 8.29 -13.85 -21.17
CA PRO A 484 9.49 -14.31 -21.84
C PRO A 484 10.30 -15.16 -20.84
N ASN A 485 10.68 -16.38 -21.19
CA ASN A 485 11.46 -17.24 -20.27
C ASN A 485 12.76 -16.55 -19.81
N SER A 486 13.33 -15.64 -20.60
CA SER A 486 14.52 -14.85 -20.26
C SER A 486 14.35 -13.91 -19.07
N VAL A 487 13.11 -13.58 -18.65
CA VAL A 487 12.87 -12.69 -17.51
C VAL A 487 12.44 -13.43 -16.25
N ALA A 488 12.34 -14.77 -16.30
CA ALA A 488 11.82 -15.58 -15.20
C ALA A 488 12.60 -15.40 -13.89
N GLY A 489 13.91 -15.13 -13.97
CA GLY A 489 14.79 -14.86 -12.83
C GLY A 489 15.18 -13.41 -12.64
N THR A 490 14.58 -12.47 -13.38
CA THR A 490 14.91 -11.03 -13.28
C THR A 490 13.79 -10.28 -12.60
N ASP A 491 14.13 -9.32 -11.74
CA ASP A 491 13.13 -8.51 -11.04
C ASP A 491 12.33 -7.65 -12.02
N MET A 492 11.06 -7.38 -11.68
CA MET A 492 10.29 -6.36 -12.37
C MET A 492 10.97 -5.00 -12.24
N VAL A 493 10.88 -4.19 -13.30
CA VAL A 493 11.46 -2.85 -13.35
C VAL A 493 10.37 -1.80 -13.41
N ALA A 494 10.68 -0.61 -12.92
CA ALA A 494 9.74 0.50 -12.87
C ALA A 494 9.62 1.25 -14.21
N TYR A 495 8.38 1.57 -14.57
CA TYR A 495 7.99 2.38 -15.70
C TYR A 495 7.29 3.65 -15.21
N GLN A 496 8.08 4.71 -15.02
CA GLN A 496 7.65 5.95 -14.38
C GLN A 496 6.46 6.65 -15.04
N HIS A 497 6.23 6.43 -16.34
CA HIS A 497 5.15 7.06 -17.09
C HIS A 497 3.76 6.46 -16.79
N ILE A 498 3.71 5.22 -16.28
CA ILE A 498 2.48 4.55 -15.82
C ILE A 498 2.37 4.46 -14.30
N HIS A 499 3.31 5.04 -13.54
CA HIS A 499 3.26 5.12 -12.08
C HIS A 499 2.42 6.33 -11.61
N GLN A 500 1.64 6.14 -10.56
CA GLN A 500 0.79 7.17 -9.96
C GLN A 500 1.62 8.08 -9.07
N LYS A 501 1.78 9.35 -9.47
CA LYS A 501 2.64 10.32 -8.76
C LYS A 501 1.91 11.26 -7.80
N THR A 502 0.66 10.98 -7.47
CA THR A 502 -0.06 11.75 -6.45
C THR A 502 0.43 11.39 -5.06
N GLU A 503 0.14 12.24 -4.07
CA GLU A 503 0.37 11.92 -2.67
C GLU A 503 -0.43 10.68 -2.21
N LYS A 504 0.07 9.99 -1.19
CA LYS A 504 -0.54 8.76 -0.64
C LYS A 504 -0.30 8.69 0.86
N GLN A 505 -1.37 8.37 1.59
CA GLN A 505 -1.33 8.13 3.04
C GLN A 505 -1.35 6.63 3.29
N LEU A 506 -0.28 6.10 3.88
CA LEU A 506 -0.15 4.67 4.19
C LEU A 506 -0.41 4.41 5.67
N LEU A 507 -0.27 3.15 6.08
CA LEU A 507 -0.47 2.77 7.47
C LEU A 507 0.55 3.47 8.38
N ARG A 508 0.15 3.67 9.63
CA ARG A 508 1.03 4.20 10.69
C ARG A 508 1.63 5.58 10.42
N GLY A 509 0.97 6.41 9.62
CA GLY A 509 1.46 7.76 9.30
C GLY A 509 2.61 7.78 8.29
N TYR A 510 2.93 6.65 7.66
CA TYR A 510 3.81 6.65 6.50
C TYR A 510 3.18 7.46 5.38
N TYR A 511 3.97 8.34 4.77
CA TYR A 511 3.50 9.28 3.76
C TYR A 511 4.37 9.23 2.52
N ILE A 512 3.71 9.19 1.37
CA ILE A 512 4.35 9.33 0.07
C ILE A 512 3.95 10.72 -0.48
N PRO A 513 4.90 11.64 -0.64
CA PRO A 513 4.66 12.95 -1.25
C PRO A 513 4.51 12.79 -2.78
N PRO A 514 3.90 13.77 -3.47
CA PRO A 514 3.72 13.70 -4.90
C PRO A 514 5.07 13.82 -5.64
N GLY A 515 5.12 13.27 -6.85
CA GLY A 515 6.27 13.38 -7.75
C GLY A 515 7.35 12.30 -7.59
N GLN A 516 7.28 11.45 -6.56
CA GLN A 516 8.22 10.35 -6.34
C GLN A 516 8.27 9.35 -7.49
N THR A 517 9.34 8.53 -7.50
CA THR A 517 9.49 7.40 -8.42
C THR A 517 8.87 6.13 -7.83
N ALA A 518 8.51 5.18 -8.69
CA ALA A 518 7.87 3.93 -8.23
C ALA A 518 8.72 3.14 -7.22
N GLU A 519 10.05 3.19 -7.35
CA GLU A 519 11.00 2.55 -6.44
C GLU A 519 11.01 3.21 -5.06
N GLN A 520 10.88 4.54 -5.00
CA GLN A 520 10.79 5.28 -3.73
C GLN A 520 9.46 4.95 -3.02
N ASP A 521 8.36 4.95 -3.78
CA ASP A 521 7.04 4.54 -3.29
C ASP A 521 7.06 3.11 -2.75
N LEU A 522 7.67 2.17 -3.49
CA LEU A 522 7.79 0.77 -3.07
C LEU A 522 8.57 0.63 -1.76
N ALA A 523 9.70 1.31 -1.62
CA ALA A 523 10.50 1.25 -0.39
C ALA A 523 9.68 1.72 0.83
N ILE A 524 8.90 2.79 0.68
CA ILE A 524 8.01 3.30 1.73
C ILE A 524 6.87 2.31 2.03
N VAL A 525 6.29 1.67 1.01
CA VAL A 525 5.27 0.62 1.17
C VAL A 525 5.84 -0.56 1.97
N MET A 526 7.01 -1.06 1.60
CA MET A 526 7.65 -2.20 2.28
C MET A 526 7.98 -1.86 3.74
N ASP A 527 8.49 -0.66 4.01
CA ASP A 527 8.76 -0.21 5.38
C ASP A 527 7.49 -0.05 6.20
N SER A 528 6.43 0.48 5.60
CA SER A 528 5.14 0.65 6.26
C SER A 528 4.55 -0.69 6.72
N LEU A 529 4.67 -1.75 5.90
CA LEU A 529 4.22 -3.11 6.25
C LEU A 529 5.17 -3.79 7.23
N PHE A 530 6.49 -3.71 7.00
CA PHE A 530 7.50 -4.37 7.84
C PHE A 530 7.52 -3.85 9.28
N TYR A 531 7.35 -2.54 9.43
CA TYR A 531 7.26 -1.89 10.73
C TYR A 531 5.81 -1.81 11.24
N HIS A 532 4.89 -2.65 10.75
CA HIS A 532 3.60 -2.82 11.39
C HIS A 532 3.70 -3.76 12.61
N PRO A 533 3.13 -3.41 13.79
CA PRO A 533 3.20 -4.24 14.99
C PRO A 533 2.56 -5.63 14.85
N ASN A 534 1.57 -5.80 13.96
CA ASN A 534 0.96 -7.11 13.68
C ASN A 534 1.93 -8.11 13.03
N LEU A 535 2.98 -7.65 12.33
CA LEU A 535 3.76 -8.55 11.48
C LEU A 535 4.44 -9.67 12.27
N GLY A 536 4.94 -9.36 13.49
CA GLY A 536 5.54 -10.35 14.38
C GLY A 536 4.59 -11.50 14.73
N PRO A 537 3.46 -11.24 15.42
CA PRO A 537 2.48 -12.27 15.77
C PRO A 537 1.85 -12.95 14.55
N PHE A 538 1.63 -12.24 13.46
CA PHE A 538 1.12 -12.81 12.22
C PHE A 538 2.07 -13.87 11.64
N PHE A 539 3.35 -13.51 11.49
CA PHE A 539 4.36 -14.43 10.95
C PHE A 539 4.68 -15.57 11.91
N ALA A 540 4.73 -15.31 13.23
CA ALA A 540 4.91 -16.33 14.25
C ALA A 540 3.80 -17.39 14.19
N GLN A 541 2.53 -16.98 14.13
CA GLN A 541 1.40 -17.90 14.00
C GLN A 541 1.51 -18.77 12.75
N HIS A 542 1.87 -18.18 11.60
CA HIS A 542 2.07 -18.92 10.36
C HIS A 542 3.14 -20.00 10.50
N LEU A 543 4.33 -19.64 10.96
CA LEU A 543 5.44 -20.59 11.10
C LEU A 543 5.11 -21.71 12.08
N ILE A 544 4.55 -21.40 13.25
CA ILE A 544 4.21 -22.41 14.26
C ILE A 544 3.15 -23.38 13.73
N ARG A 545 2.10 -22.87 13.07
CA ARG A 545 1.04 -23.70 12.47
C ARG A 545 1.56 -24.60 11.36
N GLN A 546 2.46 -24.11 10.53
CA GLN A 546 3.00 -24.90 9.44
C GLN A 546 4.00 -25.95 9.91
N MET A 547 4.83 -25.64 10.92
CA MET A 547 5.94 -26.49 11.32
C MET A 547 5.64 -27.40 12.52
N VAL A 548 4.82 -26.98 13.49
CA VAL A 548 4.73 -27.61 14.81
C VAL A 548 3.31 -28.02 15.19
N THR A 549 2.38 -27.07 15.37
CA THR A 549 1.03 -27.36 15.88
C THR A 549 -0.02 -26.39 15.34
N SER A 550 -1.22 -26.88 15.03
CA SER A 550 -2.32 -26.07 14.51
C SER A 550 -2.85 -25.07 15.56
N ASN A 551 -2.68 -25.38 16.86
CA ASN A 551 -3.27 -24.61 17.97
C ASN A 551 -2.21 -24.24 19.03
N PRO A 552 -1.24 -23.37 18.70
CA PRO A 552 -0.23 -22.95 19.66
C PRO A 552 -0.84 -22.11 20.78
N THR A 553 -0.24 -22.19 21.98
CA THR A 553 -0.64 -21.30 23.08
C THR A 553 -0.32 -19.83 22.75
N PRO A 554 -1.07 -18.87 23.30
CA PRO A 554 -0.74 -17.44 23.17
C PRO A 554 0.70 -17.12 23.63
N GLY A 555 1.17 -17.79 24.68
CA GLY A 555 2.54 -17.60 25.19
C GLY A 555 3.62 -18.07 24.23
N TYR A 556 3.37 -19.11 23.42
CA TYR A 556 4.32 -19.55 22.40
C TYR A 556 4.37 -18.56 21.23
N ILE A 557 3.21 -18.08 20.77
CA ILE A 557 3.17 -17.01 19.76
C ILE A 557 3.91 -15.77 20.26
N GLU A 558 3.72 -15.37 21.53
CA GLU A 558 4.38 -14.20 22.12
C GLU A 558 5.90 -14.31 22.13
N ARG A 559 6.45 -15.46 22.55
CA ARG A 559 7.90 -15.69 22.59
C ARG A 559 8.52 -15.64 21.20
N VAL A 560 7.91 -16.29 20.21
CA VAL A 560 8.39 -16.26 18.82
C VAL A 560 8.26 -14.85 18.22
N SER A 561 7.15 -14.16 18.48
CA SER A 561 6.94 -12.77 18.06
C SER A 561 7.99 -11.84 18.65
N ALA A 562 8.36 -12.02 19.92
CA ALA A 562 9.40 -11.23 20.57
C ALA A 562 10.75 -11.39 19.87
N VAL A 563 11.13 -12.62 19.47
CA VAL A 563 12.35 -12.88 18.70
C VAL A 563 12.29 -12.24 17.31
N PHE A 564 11.15 -12.35 16.61
CA PHE A 564 10.97 -11.66 15.33
C PHE A 564 11.12 -10.15 15.48
N ASN A 565 10.54 -9.58 16.54
CA ASN A 565 10.54 -8.14 16.76
C ASN A 565 11.95 -7.60 17.12
N ASN A 566 12.73 -8.39 17.85
CA ASN A 566 14.10 -8.08 18.25
C ASN A 566 14.82 -9.36 18.68
N ASN A 567 15.66 -9.93 17.81
CA ASN A 567 16.35 -11.21 17.99
C ASN A 567 17.43 -11.23 19.11
N GLY A 568 17.47 -10.24 20.00
CA GLY A 568 18.49 -10.05 21.02
C GLY A 568 19.64 -9.12 20.59
N ASN A 569 19.82 -8.90 19.28
CA ASN A 569 20.85 -8.04 18.70
C ASN A 569 20.30 -6.73 18.11
N GLY A 570 19.02 -6.41 18.36
CA GLY A 570 18.36 -5.24 17.79
C GLY A 570 17.91 -5.43 16.34
N VAL A 571 17.94 -6.66 15.80
CA VAL A 571 17.49 -6.96 14.44
C VAL A 571 16.05 -7.46 14.48
N ARG A 572 15.16 -6.75 13.79
CA ARG A 572 13.78 -7.17 13.51
C ARG A 572 13.75 -8.01 12.23
N GLY A 573 12.90 -9.02 12.16
CA GLY A 573 12.63 -9.77 10.93
C GLY A 573 13.67 -10.82 10.56
N ASP A 574 14.57 -11.20 11.47
CA ASP A 574 15.54 -12.28 11.26
C ASP A 574 14.79 -13.62 11.16
N ILE A 575 14.72 -14.18 9.94
CA ILE A 575 13.94 -15.39 9.66
C ILE A 575 14.57 -16.60 10.34
N ALA A 576 15.89 -16.76 10.27
CA ALA A 576 16.58 -17.89 10.89
C ALA A 576 16.42 -17.88 12.41
N ALA A 577 16.56 -16.72 13.07
CA ALA A 577 16.32 -16.61 14.50
C ALA A 577 14.85 -16.92 14.87
N THR A 578 13.90 -16.45 14.06
CA THR A 578 12.47 -16.71 14.29
C THR A 578 12.14 -18.19 14.13
N VAL A 579 12.65 -18.86 13.10
CA VAL A 579 12.48 -20.32 12.89
C VAL A 579 13.14 -21.11 14.02
N LYS A 580 14.32 -20.68 14.48
CA LYS A 580 14.96 -21.29 15.66
C LYS A 580 14.07 -21.18 16.90
N ALA A 581 13.42 -20.03 17.10
CA ALA A 581 12.48 -19.83 18.19
C ALA A 581 11.24 -20.72 18.09
N VAL A 582 10.74 -20.98 16.89
CA VAL A 582 9.67 -21.97 16.66
C VAL A 582 10.17 -23.38 17.03
N LEU A 583 11.26 -23.83 16.42
CA LEU A 583 11.69 -25.22 16.56
C LEU A 583 12.16 -25.58 17.97
N PHE A 584 12.79 -24.64 18.71
CA PHE A 584 13.35 -24.92 20.04
C PHE A 584 12.55 -24.30 21.19
N ASP A 585 11.30 -23.89 20.94
CA ASP A 585 10.43 -23.48 22.03
C ASP A 585 10.15 -24.64 23.00
N SER A 586 9.95 -24.29 24.27
CA SER A 586 9.55 -25.24 25.31
C SER A 586 8.30 -26.05 24.98
N GLU A 587 7.33 -25.46 24.27
CA GLU A 587 6.10 -26.18 23.87
C GLU A 587 6.40 -27.19 22.75
N ALA A 588 7.30 -26.85 21.82
CA ALA A 588 7.71 -27.72 20.72
C ALA A 588 8.61 -28.90 21.14
N ARG A 589 9.45 -28.69 22.15
CA ARG A 589 10.40 -29.70 22.67
C ARG A 589 9.89 -30.46 23.90
N ASN A 590 8.87 -29.94 24.59
CA ASN A 590 8.23 -30.61 25.73
C ASN A 590 6.70 -30.53 25.65
N PRO A 591 6.06 -31.23 24.69
CA PRO A 591 4.61 -31.20 24.54
C PRO A 591 3.86 -31.82 25.73
N GLU A 592 4.52 -32.64 26.56
CA GLU A 592 3.94 -33.15 27.82
C GLU A 592 3.62 -32.04 28.84
N SER A 593 4.15 -30.82 28.64
CA SER A 593 3.84 -29.65 29.46
C SER A 593 2.54 -28.94 29.09
N VAL A 594 1.92 -29.32 27.96
CA VAL A 594 0.58 -28.90 27.51
C VAL A 594 -0.36 -30.10 27.51
N ASP A 595 -1.67 -29.89 27.36
CA ASP A 595 -2.62 -31.01 27.23
C ASP A 595 -2.31 -31.79 25.94
N THR A 596 -1.54 -32.88 26.10
CA THR A 596 -1.00 -33.70 25.01
C THR A 596 -2.09 -34.32 24.15
N SER A 597 -3.32 -34.42 24.66
CA SER A 597 -4.42 -35.04 23.90
C SER A 597 -4.84 -34.22 22.67
N LEU A 598 -4.51 -32.92 22.64
CA LEU A 598 -4.87 -31.99 21.56
C LEU A 598 -3.65 -31.28 20.94
N TYR A 599 -2.43 -31.65 21.33
CA TYR A 599 -1.20 -31.03 20.84
C TYR A 599 -0.74 -31.64 19.50
N GLY A 600 -0.12 -30.78 18.66
CA GLY A 600 0.38 -31.15 17.33
C GLY A 600 -0.53 -30.65 16.21
N LYS A 601 -0.38 -31.24 15.02
CA LYS A 601 -1.19 -30.96 13.83
C LYS A 601 -1.45 -32.23 13.03
N LEU A 602 -2.45 -32.19 12.15
CA LEU A 602 -2.57 -33.20 11.10
C LEU A 602 -1.40 -33.06 10.13
N LYS A 603 -0.75 -34.18 9.82
CA LYS A 603 0.35 -34.23 8.87
C LYS A 603 -0.20 -34.04 7.46
N GLU A 604 0.38 -33.08 6.75
CA GLU A 604 0.09 -32.80 5.35
C GLU A 604 0.40 -34.01 4.46
N PRO A 605 -0.43 -34.30 3.42
CA PRO A 605 -0.19 -35.41 2.50
C PRO A 605 1.24 -35.46 1.93
N VAL A 606 1.81 -34.31 1.55
CA VAL A 606 3.18 -34.26 1.02
C VAL A 606 4.23 -34.66 2.06
N LEU A 607 4.01 -34.35 3.34
CA LEU A 607 4.91 -34.69 4.45
C LEU A 607 4.81 -36.16 4.85
N LYS A 608 3.64 -36.78 4.68
CA LYS A 608 3.51 -38.25 4.81
C LYS A 608 4.35 -38.96 3.76
N LYS A 609 4.20 -38.54 2.50
CA LYS A 609 4.92 -39.10 1.35
C LYS A 609 6.43 -38.97 1.54
N THR A 610 6.90 -37.75 1.71
CA THR A 610 8.33 -37.45 1.79
C THR A 610 8.99 -38.12 2.98
N HIS A 611 8.34 -38.14 4.15
CA HIS A 611 8.88 -38.84 5.31
C HIS A 611 9.02 -40.34 5.06
N PHE A 612 7.99 -40.97 4.49
CA PHE A 612 8.04 -42.38 4.18
C PHE A 612 9.14 -42.72 3.16
N ILE A 613 9.27 -41.92 2.09
CA ILE A 613 10.30 -42.12 1.06
C ILE A 613 11.70 -41.98 1.66
N ARG A 614 11.93 -40.95 2.48
CA ARG A 614 13.24 -40.68 3.10
C ARG A 614 13.63 -41.74 4.11
N LEU A 615 12.73 -42.11 5.03
CA LEU A 615 13.06 -43.02 6.12
C LEU A 615 13.48 -44.41 5.61
N PHE A 616 12.82 -44.86 4.54
CA PHE A 616 13.00 -46.19 3.99
C PHE A 616 13.87 -46.21 2.73
N ASP A 617 14.45 -45.07 2.33
CA ASP A 617 15.27 -44.96 1.13
C ASP A 617 14.60 -45.62 -0.09
N ILE A 618 13.40 -45.15 -0.43
CA ILE A 618 12.64 -45.74 -1.54
C ILE A 618 13.35 -45.43 -2.86
N GLN A 619 13.79 -46.47 -3.56
CA GLN A 619 14.59 -46.38 -4.78
C GLN A 619 13.80 -46.81 -6.02
N LEU A 620 14.31 -46.47 -7.20
CA LEU A 620 13.83 -47.02 -8.47
C LEU A 620 14.51 -48.37 -8.74
N LEU A 621 13.69 -49.37 -9.06
CA LEU A 621 14.18 -50.72 -9.42
C LEU A 621 14.40 -50.88 -10.92
N SER A 622 13.81 -50.00 -11.74
CA SER A 622 13.90 -50.02 -13.20
C SER A 622 14.32 -48.67 -13.75
N GLU A 623 15.21 -48.67 -14.76
CA GLU A 623 15.55 -47.45 -15.49
C GLU A 623 14.30 -46.84 -16.17
N PRO A 624 14.04 -45.54 -15.98
CA PRO A 624 12.98 -44.84 -16.69
C PRO A 624 13.21 -44.91 -18.20
N GLN A 625 12.19 -45.32 -18.96
CA GLN A 625 12.26 -45.29 -20.42
C GLN A 625 11.71 -43.95 -20.94
N VAL A 626 12.58 -42.93 -20.99
CA VAL A 626 12.25 -41.62 -21.57
C VAL A 626 12.32 -41.71 -23.10
N SER A 627 11.27 -41.26 -23.79
CA SER A 627 11.29 -41.10 -25.24
C SER A 627 10.48 -39.88 -25.67
N LEU A 628 10.75 -39.36 -26.87
CA LEU A 628 9.98 -38.24 -27.47
C LEU A 628 8.48 -38.55 -27.58
N ASP A 629 8.11 -39.84 -27.72
CA ASP A 629 6.73 -40.32 -27.83
C ASP A 629 6.12 -40.69 -26.45
N ASN A 630 6.92 -40.67 -25.38
CA ASN A 630 6.54 -40.98 -24.00
C ASN A 630 7.22 -39.99 -23.03
N LEU A 631 6.84 -38.72 -23.12
CA LEU A 631 7.34 -37.65 -22.24
C LEU A 631 7.01 -37.91 -20.76
N TRP A 632 6.00 -38.74 -20.48
CA TRP A 632 5.64 -39.20 -19.12
C TRP A 632 6.71 -40.08 -18.49
N GLY A 633 7.61 -40.66 -19.31
CA GLY A 633 8.76 -41.44 -18.84
C GLY A 633 9.77 -40.63 -18.02
N SER A 634 9.71 -39.29 -18.05
CA SER A 634 10.55 -38.38 -17.25
C SER A 634 10.04 -38.15 -15.83
N ASN A 635 8.81 -38.54 -15.50
CA ASN A 635 8.23 -38.35 -14.18
C ASN A 635 8.52 -39.57 -13.31
N ILE A 636 9.77 -39.64 -12.88
CA ILE A 636 10.40 -40.78 -12.24
C ILE A 636 9.63 -41.21 -10.98
N TRP A 637 9.14 -40.24 -10.20
CA TRP A 637 8.39 -40.47 -8.97
C TRP A 637 6.87 -40.45 -9.14
N CYS A 638 6.35 -40.41 -10.37
CA CYS A 638 4.92 -40.38 -10.68
C CYS A 638 4.10 -41.48 -9.99
N PRO A 639 4.55 -42.75 -9.94
CA PRO A 639 3.81 -43.82 -9.24
C PRO A 639 3.60 -43.55 -7.75
N LEU A 640 4.49 -42.75 -7.16
CA LEU A 640 4.44 -42.30 -5.77
C LEU A 640 4.00 -40.83 -5.64
N GLY A 641 3.55 -40.17 -6.72
CA GLY A 641 3.56 -38.70 -6.77
C GLY A 641 2.46 -38.01 -7.59
N CYS A 642 2.07 -38.52 -8.76
CA CYS A 642 1.22 -37.77 -9.70
C CYS A 642 -0.23 -37.55 -9.27
N ALA A 643 -0.78 -38.43 -8.43
CA ALA A 643 -2.19 -38.46 -8.06
C ALA A 643 -2.49 -37.88 -6.66
N HIS A 644 -1.56 -37.12 -6.08
CA HIS A 644 -1.74 -36.50 -4.76
C HIS A 644 -2.42 -35.15 -4.87
N THR A 645 -3.17 -34.80 -3.83
CA THR A 645 -3.97 -33.58 -3.72
C THR A 645 -3.22 -32.39 -3.14
N GLN A 646 -1.97 -32.58 -2.76
CA GLN A 646 -1.08 -31.50 -2.35
C GLN A 646 0.27 -31.70 -3.04
N LYS A 647 0.53 -30.86 -4.02
CA LYS A 647 1.75 -30.80 -4.84
C LYS A 647 2.45 -29.47 -4.59
N ALA A 648 3.78 -29.42 -4.62
CA ALA A 648 4.47 -28.17 -4.32
C ALA A 648 4.08 -27.08 -5.33
N LEU A 649 3.76 -25.87 -4.84
CA LEU A 649 3.32 -24.73 -5.65
C LEU A 649 2.08 -25.00 -6.51
N ASP A 650 1.19 -25.93 -6.15
CA ASP A 650 0.02 -26.31 -6.96
C ASP A 650 -1.31 -26.05 -6.22
N SER A 651 -1.40 -24.95 -5.46
CA SER A 651 -2.62 -24.62 -4.72
C SER A 651 -3.75 -24.15 -5.64
N ASP A 652 -4.99 -24.55 -5.36
CA ASP A 652 -6.14 -24.10 -6.16
C ASP A 652 -6.58 -22.66 -5.85
N SER A 653 -5.99 -22.01 -4.84
CA SER A 653 -6.35 -20.64 -4.44
C SER A 653 -5.17 -19.84 -3.90
N VAL A 654 -5.35 -18.52 -3.83
CA VAL A 654 -4.45 -17.55 -3.17
C VAL A 654 -4.35 -17.76 -1.65
N PHE A 655 -5.35 -18.41 -1.05
CA PHE A 655 -5.35 -18.79 0.36
C PHE A 655 -4.62 -20.12 0.61
N ASN A 656 -3.81 -20.56 -0.36
CA ASN A 656 -3.08 -21.83 -0.32
C ASN A 656 -4.04 -23.06 -0.36
N PHE A 657 -3.55 -24.26 0.00
CA PHE A 657 -4.31 -25.52 -0.01
C PHE A 657 -5.48 -25.55 0.97
N PHE A 658 -5.34 -24.87 2.10
CA PHE A 658 -6.32 -24.83 3.17
C PHE A 658 -6.28 -23.48 3.88
N ARG A 659 -7.42 -23.08 4.44
CA ARG A 659 -7.51 -21.82 5.18
C ARG A 659 -6.91 -21.98 6.57
N PRO A 660 -6.15 -20.97 7.07
CA PRO A 660 -5.48 -21.05 8.37
C PRO A 660 -6.46 -21.09 9.56
N ASP A 661 -7.72 -20.73 9.36
CA ASP A 661 -8.80 -20.71 10.34
C ASP A 661 -9.79 -21.87 10.18
N PHE A 662 -9.52 -22.83 9.29
CA PHE A 662 -10.45 -23.93 9.07
C PHE A 662 -10.55 -24.84 10.30
N ALA A 663 -11.78 -25.09 10.74
CA ALA A 663 -12.12 -26.04 11.77
C ALA A 663 -13.19 -27.01 11.24
N PRO A 664 -12.97 -28.34 11.29
CA PRO A 664 -14.00 -29.31 10.94
C PRO A 664 -15.16 -29.23 11.94
N ASN A 665 -16.39 -29.43 11.44
CA ASN A 665 -17.58 -29.50 12.28
C ASN A 665 -17.44 -30.63 13.31
N GLY A 666 -17.79 -30.36 14.57
CA GLY A 666 -17.69 -31.34 15.66
C GLY A 666 -16.86 -30.81 16.82
N ASP A 667 -16.13 -31.70 17.49
CA ASP A 667 -15.43 -31.39 18.75
C ASP A 667 -14.37 -30.30 18.58
N ILE A 668 -13.61 -30.30 17.47
CA ILE A 668 -12.57 -29.28 17.20
C ILE A 668 -13.17 -27.87 17.16
N ALA A 669 -14.20 -27.67 16.32
CA ALA A 669 -14.92 -26.38 16.27
C ALA A 669 -15.65 -26.07 17.59
N GLY A 670 -16.21 -27.08 18.26
CA GLY A 670 -16.90 -26.93 19.55
C GLY A 670 -15.98 -26.49 20.69
N MET A 671 -14.68 -26.80 20.60
CA MET A 671 -13.64 -26.34 21.51
C MET A 671 -13.02 -24.99 21.11
N GLY A 672 -13.42 -24.41 19.97
CA GLY A 672 -12.82 -23.19 19.43
C GLY A 672 -11.40 -23.38 18.88
N LEU A 673 -11.03 -24.61 18.53
CA LEU A 673 -9.76 -24.96 17.92
C LEU A 673 -9.86 -25.02 16.39
N VAL A 674 -8.71 -24.98 15.72
CA VAL A 674 -8.59 -25.12 14.27
C VAL A 674 -7.86 -26.42 13.91
N ALA A 675 -8.14 -26.95 12.73
CA ALA A 675 -7.38 -28.04 12.13
C ALA A 675 -7.28 -27.79 10.62
N PRO A 676 -6.47 -26.80 10.19
CA PRO A 676 -6.43 -26.33 8.80
C PRO A 676 -6.25 -27.46 7.77
N GLU A 677 -5.32 -28.37 8.06
CA GLU A 677 -4.95 -29.47 7.17
C GLU A 677 -6.10 -30.49 6.98
N ALA A 678 -7.08 -30.51 7.89
CA ALA A 678 -8.28 -31.34 7.73
C ALA A 678 -9.15 -30.89 6.54
N GLN A 679 -9.03 -29.65 6.06
CA GLN A 679 -9.79 -29.15 4.92
C GLN A 679 -9.51 -29.94 3.64
N ILE A 680 -8.27 -30.43 3.50
CA ILE A 680 -7.85 -31.27 2.37
C ILE A 680 -7.84 -32.75 2.71
N LEU A 681 -8.38 -33.16 3.86
CA LEU A 681 -8.50 -34.57 4.22
C LEU A 681 -9.85 -35.14 3.72
N THR A 682 -9.93 -35.44 2.43
CA THR A 682 -11.13 -36.05 1.82
C THR A 682 -11.03 -37.57 1.76
N GLU A 683 -12.17 -38.26 1.58
CA GLU A 683 -12.20 -39.72 1.36
C GLU A 683 -11.31 -40.14 0.17
N SER A 684 -11.35 -39.37 -0.92
CA SER A 684 -10.50 -39.59 -2.10
C SER A 684 -9.02 -39.50 -1.74
N ASN A 685 -8.64 -38.58 -0.86
CA ASN A 685 -7.24 -38.35 -0.49
C ASN A 685 -6.74 -39.45 0.42
N VAL A 686 -7.56 -39.89 1.37
CA VAL A 686 -7.26 -41.04 2.23
C VAL A 686 -7.04 -42.31 1.40
N VAL A 687 -7.90 -42.56 0.40
CA VAL A 687 -7.75 -43.70 -0.51
C VAL A 687 -6.52 -43.54 -1.39
N SER A 688 -6.25 -42.36 -1.95
CA SER A 688 -5.08 -42.10 -2.79
C SER A 688 -3.77 -42.30 -2.03
N GLU A 689 -3.66 -41.77 -0.80
CA GLU A 689 -2.53 -41.98 0.11
C GLU A 689 -2.26 -43.48 0.35
N VAL A 690 -3.33 -44.26 0.54
CA VAL A 690 -3.26 -45.72 0.72
C VAL A 690 -2.82 -46.45 -0.56
N GLN A 691 -3.25 -45.99 -1.74
CA GLN A 691 -2.86 -46.62 -3.00
C GLN A 691 -1.39 -46.36 -3.35
N MET A 692 -0.80 -45.27 -2.84
CA MET A 692 0.62 -44.93 -3.08
C MET A 692 1.55 -46.06 -2.66
N THR A 693 1.34 -46.64 -1.47
CA THR A 693 2.16 -47.71 -0.91
C THR A 693 1.94 -49.08 -1.56
N ARG A 694 0.82 -49.26 -2.28
CA ARG A 694 0.47 -50.54 -2.91
C ARG A 694 1.46 -50.97 -4.00
N TRP A 695 2.10 -50.00 -4.65
CA TRP A 695 3.01 -50.26 -5.78
C TRP A 695 4.45 -50.51 -5.36
N ILE A 696 4.74 -50.39 -4.06
CA ILE A 696 6.08 -50.57 -3.50
C ILE A 696 6.33 -52.06 -3.28
N LYS A 697 7.48 -52.52 -3.77
CA LYS A 697 7.90 -53.92 -3.68
C LYS A 697 9.27 -53.98 -3.02
N SER A 698 9.67 -55.16 -2.53
CA SER A 698 11.10 -55.37 -2.31
C SER A 698 11.83 -55.60 -3.65
N PRO A 699 13.11 -55.21 -3.77
CA PRO A 699 13.93 -55.57 -4.93
C PRO A 699 13.85 -57.07 -5.27
N LEU A 700 13.92 -57.93 -4.25
CA LEU A 700 13.81 -59.38 -4.38
C LEU A 700 12.47 -59.81 -5.00
N THR A 701 11.36 -59.27 -4.51
CA THR A 701 10.01 -59.57 -5.03
C THR A 701 9.86 -59.12 -6.47
N TRP A 702 10.39 -57.95 -6.80
CA TRP A 702 10.34 -57.44 -8.16
C TRP A 702 11.17 -58.27 -9.13
N GLU A 703 12.40 -58.65 -8.77
CA GLU A 703 13.25 -59.53 -9.58
C GLU A 703 12.59 -60.90 -9.81
N GLN A 704 11.96 -61.46 -8.77
CA GLN A 704 11.23 -62.71 -8.87
C GLN A 704 10.05 -62.59 -9.86
N GLN A 705 9.30 -61.48 -9.81
CA GLN A 705 8.20 -61.22 -10.73
C GLN A 705 8.68 -61.12 -12.18
N VAL A 706 9.74 -60.34 -12.42
CA VAL A 706 10.34 -60.18 -13.76
C VAL A 706 10.86 -61.52 -14.28
N SER A 707 11.56 -62.30 -13.44
CA SER A 707 12.05 -63.63 -13.81
C SER A 707 10.94 -64.64 -14.08
N SER A 708 9.75 -64.46 -13.47
CA SER A 708 8.55 -65.26 -13.69
C SER A 708 7.78 -64.89 -14.97
N GLY A 709 8.32 -63.96 -15.77
CA GLY A 709 7.75 -63.57 -17.06
C GLY A 709 6.76 -62.41 -17.00
N LEU A 710 6.63 -61.73 -15.84
CA LEU A 710 5.91 -60.46 -15.81
C LEU A 710 6.72 -59.38 -16.55
N PRO A 711 6.05 -58.49 -17.31
CA PRO A 711 6.74 -57.38 -17.96
C PRO A 711 7.49 -56.54 -16.92
N ARG A 712 8.69 -56.09 -17.27
CA ARG A 712 9.43 -55.13 -16.45
C ARG A 712 8.64 -53.82 -16.45
N GLU A 713 8.03 -53.51 -15.31
CA GLU A 713 7.26 -52.27 -15.10
C GLU A 713 8.18 -51.07 -15.36
N TRP A 714 7.66 -50.02 -16.02
CA TRP A 714 8.46 -48.88 -16.49
C TRP A 714 8.89 -47.91 -15.37
N HIS A 715 8.32 -48.05 -14.17
CA HIS A 715 8.60 -47.22 -12.98
C HIS A 715 8.47 -48.02 -11.68
N ALA A 716 9.07 -49.21 -11.61
CA ALA A 716 9.03 -50.00 -10.39
C ALA A 716 9.78 -49.25 -9.28
N THR A 717 9.12 -48.99 -8.16
CA THR A 717 9.73 -48.41 -6.95
C THR A 717 9.84 -49.47 -5.88
N GLY A 718 10.93 -49.40 -5.12
CA GLY A 718 11.29 -50.45 -4.19
C GLY A 718 11.80 -49.93 -2.87
N PHE A 719 11.47 -50.69 -1.83
CA PHE A 719 12.00 -50.56 -0.50
C PHE A 719 12.87 -51.78 -0.21
N ASP A 720 14.10 -51.59 0.27
CA ASP A 720 14.91 -52.68 0.81
C ASP A 720 14.60 -52.93 2.29
N PRO A 721 13.91 -54.02 2.68
CA PRO A 721 13.56 -54.30 4.06
C PRO A 721 14.73 -54.87 4.89
N ASP A 722 15.88 -55.18 4.29
CA ASP A 722 17.03 -55.79 4.98
C ASP A 722 17.48 -55.04 6.25
N PRO A 723 17.48 -53.69 6.32
CA PRO A 723 17.76 -52.97 7.56
C PRO A 723 16.76 -53.30 8.68
N LEU A 724 15.47 -53.45 8.37
CA LEU A 724 14.44 -53.85 9.35
C LEU A 724 14.52 -55.33 9.70
N ILE A 725 14.94 -56.18 8.75
CA ILE A 725 15.24 -57.59 9.03
C ILE A 725 16.38 -57.69 10.05
N SER A 726 17.42 -56.86 9.91
CA SER A 726 18.51 -56.80 10.88
C SER A 726 18.02 -56.38 12.26
N VAL A 727 17.14 -55.36 12.34
CA VAL A 727 16.50 -54.95 13.61
C VAL A 727 15.70 -56.09 14.22
N TRP A 728 14.94 -56.83 13.41
CA TRP A 728 14.18 -57.99 13.86
C TRP A 728 15.11 -59.10 14.37
N ASP A 729 16.14 -59.46 13.61
CA ASP A 729 17.04 -60.55 13.98
C ASP A 729 17.80 -60.25 15.28
N GLU A 730 18.13 -58.98 15.51
CA GLU A 730 18.83 -58.54 16.73
C GLU A 730 17.90 -58.38 17.95
N ASN A 731 16.71 -57.81 17.76
CA ASN A 731 15.85 -57.33 18.85
C ASN A 731 14.46 -57.99 18.89
N GLY A 732 14.22 -58.98 18.03
CA GLY A 732 12.93 -59.61 17.84
C GLY A 732 11.91 -58.71 17.14
N PHE A 733 10.70 -59.25 16.95
CA PHE A 733 9.61 -58.50 16.31
C PHE A 733 9.20 -57.25 17.09
N GLU A 734 9.32 -57.29 18.42
CA GLU A 734 9.11 -56.10 19.28
C GLU A 734 10.04 -54.95 18.91
N GLY A 735 11.31 -55.25 18.57
CA GLY A 735 12.27 -54.24 18.12
C GLY A 735 11.87 -53.55 16.82
N VAL A 736 11.22 -54.28 15.90
CA VAL A 736 10.65 -53.67 14.67
C VAL A 736 9.51 -52.72 15.02
N ILE A 737 8.63 -53.11 15.94
CA ILE A 737 7.54 -52.24 16.40
C ILE A 737 8.09 -50.99 17.11
N ASP A 738 9.16 -51.13 17.90
CA ASP A 738 9.86 -50.02 18.54
C ASP A 738 10.50 -49.07 17.52
N PHE A 739 11.13 -49.61 16.48
CA PHE A 739 11.67 -48.82 15.37
C PHE A 739 10.57 -47.99 14.70
N LEU A 740 9.45 -48.63 14.33
CA LEU A 740 8.34 -47.95 13.66
C LEU A 740 7.68 -46.91 14.59
N ASN A 741 7.53 -47.21 15.88
CA ASN A 741 7.04 -46.25 16.86
C ASN A 741 7.96 -45.03 16.95
N LEU A 742 9.27 -45.25 17.05
CA LEU A 742 10.24 -44.16 17.15
C LEU A 742 10.23 -43.30 15.88
N TYR A 743 10.57 -43.87 14.72
CA TYR A 743 10.83 -43.08 13.52
C TYR A 743 9.56 -42.56 12.84
N LEU A 744 8.52 -43.38 12.69
CA LEU A 744 7.28 -42.93 12.03
C LEU A 744 6.39 -42.11 12.98
N LEU A 745 6.26 -42.54 14.23
CA LEU A 745 5.29 -42.00 15.18
C LEU A 745 5.89 -41.07 16.24
N ALA A 746 7.22 -40.90 16.29
CA ALA A 746 7.90 -40.12 17.33
C ALA A 746 7.47 -40.53 18.75
N GLY A 747 7.36 -41.85 18.99
CA GLY A 747 6.96 -42.42 20.28
C GLY A 747 5.46 -42.37 20.56
N GLY A 748 4.63 -41.87 19.64
CA GLY A 748 3.19 -41.68 19.83
C GLY A 748 2.32 -42.94 19.72
N MET A 749 2.90 -44.14 19.56
CA MET A 749 2.12 -45.38 19.50
C MET A 749 1.45 -45.67 20.84
N THR A 750 0.13 -45.79 20.85
CA THR A 750 -0.62 -46.17 22.04
C THR A 750 -0.32 -47.63 22.43
N GLU A 751 -0.41 -47.95 23.73
CA GLU A 751 -0.19 -49.33 24.19
C GLU A 751 -1.19 -50.33 23.59
N GLU A 752 -2.44 -49.89 23.36
CA GLU A 752 -3.46 -50.70 22.70
C GLU A 752 -3.11 -50.95 21.22
N TYR A 753 -2.66 -49.92 20.50
CA TYR A 753 -2.24 -50.10 19.11
C TYR A 753 -0.98 -50.95 19.00
N ARG A 754 0.00 -50.75 19.90
CA ARG A 754 1.18 -51.59 20.02
C ARG A 754 0.82 -53.06 20.20
N ARG A 755 -0.10 -53.36 21.13
CA ARG A 755 -0.59 -54.73 21.35
C ARG A 755 -1.22 -55.31 20.09
N THR A 756 -2.04 -54.52 19.41
CA THR A 756 -2.69 -54.91 18.16
C THR A 756 -1.68 -55.31 17.08
N LEU A 757 -0.59 -54.55 16.92
CA LEU A 757 0.47 -54.87 15.96
C LEU A 757 1.24 -56.13 16.37
N LEU A 758 1.52 -56.32 17.66
CA LEU A 758 2.19 -57.53 18.16
C LEU A 758 1.34 -58.79 17.98
N ASP A 759 0.01 -58.68 18.08
CA ASP A 759 -0.91 -59.80 17.91
C ASP A 759 -1.05 -60.24 16.44
N ILE A 760 -0.51 -59.48 15.47
CA ILE A 760 -0.49 -59.87 14.04
C ILE A 760 0.20 -61.22 13.84
N GLN A 761 1.22 -61.55 14.65
CA GLN A 761 1.90 -62.85 14.61
C GLN A 761 0.95 -64.04 14.83
N THR A 762 -0.20 -63.79 15.46
CA THR A 762 -1.23 -64.82 15.72
C THR A 762 -2.20 -65.02 14.55
N ILE A 763 -2.21 -64.11 13.58
CA ILE A 763 -3.06 -64.19 12.40
C ILE A 763 -2.59 -65.34 11.52
N GLN A 764 -3.50 -66.27 11.19
CA GLN A 764 -3.21 -67.49 10.43
C GLN A 764 -2.44 -67.23 9.12
N ASN A 765 -2.73 -66.10 8.45
CA ASN A 765 -2.05 -65.72 7.21
C ASN A 765 -0.58 -65.31 7.42
N TYR A 766 -0.16 -64.97 8.63
CA TYR A 766 1.22 -64.56 8.91
C TYR A 766 1.97 -65.54 9.82
N GLN A 767 1.29 -66.52 10.42
CA GLN A 767 1.90 -67.54 11.29
C GLN A 767 3.14 -68.19 10.67
N HIS A 768 3.13 -68.49 9.37
CA HIS A 768 4.27 -69.07 8.67
C HIS A 768 5.55 -68.20 8.72
N VAL A 769 5.41 -66.88 8.83
CA VAL A 769 6.51 -65.92 8.99
C VAL A 769 7.12 -66.00 10.42
N PHE A 770 6.35 -66.48 11.40
CA PHE A 770 6.70 -66.49 12.82
C PHE A 770 6.91 -67.90 13.44
N ASP A 771 6.45 -68.97 12.79
CA ASP A 771 6.39 -70.34 13.34
C ASP A 771 7.78 -71.05 13.47
N GLY A 772 8.88 -70.39 13.12
CA GLY A 772 10.26 -70.93 13.14
C GLY A 772 11.10 -70.56 14.37
N GLN A 773 10.94 -71.28 15.48
CA GLN A 773 11.80 -71.16 16.69
C GLN A 773 13.14 -71.93 16.61
N ASP A 774 13.92 -71.90 15.51
CA ASP A 774 15.22 -72.61 15.43
C ASP A 774 16.34 -71.73 14.80
N PRO A 775 17.58 -71.66 15.35
CA PRO A 775 18.67 -70.78 14.90
C PRO A 775 19.32 -71.15 13.55
N ALA A 776 18.67 -71.99 12.75
CA ALA A 776 19.13 -72.42 11.45
C ALA A 776 18.04 -72.18 10.40
N TRP A 777 17.52 -70.95 10.36
CA TRP A 777 16.84 -70.42 9.18
C TRP A 777 17.77 -70.70 8.00
N ASP A 778 17.38 -71.60 7.11
CA ASP A 778 18.15 -71.74 5.90
C ASP A 778 17.99 -70.42 5.12
N SER A 779 19.05 -69.95 4.52
CA SER A 779 19.05 -68.72 3.74
C SER A 779 18.30 -68.94 2.41
N SER A 780 17.20 -69.70 2.39
CA SER A 780 16.40 -69.90 1.19
C SER A 780 15.72 -68.60 0.81
N SER A 781 15.67 -68.37 -0.49
CA SER A 781 15.05 -67.18 -1.06
C SER A 781 13.55 -67.08 -0.80
N SER A 782 12.87 -68.15 -0.36
CA SER A 782 11.43 -68.13 -0.04
C SER A 782 11.15 -67.42 1.28
N ASP A 783 11.91 -67.73 2.33
CA ASP A 783 11.62 -67.25 3.68
C ASP A 783 11.92 -65.75 3.81
N LEU A 784 13.01 -65.31 3.15
CA LEU A 784 13.35 -63.89 3.06
C LEU A 784 12.27 -63.10 2.32
N LEU A 785 11.73 -63.65 1.23
CA LEU A 785 10.65 -63.03 0.46
C LEU A 785 9.37 -62.86 1.28
N GLU A 786 9.02 -63.87 2.09
CA GLU A 786 7.85 -63.83 2.98
C GLU A 786 8.02 -62.76 4.07
N ARG A 787 9.21 -62.67 4.68
CA ARG A 787 9.52 -61.61 5.66
C ARG A 787 9.50 -60.21 5.04
N HIS A 788 10.04 -60.06 3.82
CA HIS A 788 10.01 -58.79 3.08
C HIS A 788 8.57 -58.33 2.85
N GLN A 789 7.71 -59.23 2.36
CA GLN A 789 6.30 -58.90 2.12
C GLN A 789 5.58 -58.55 3.43
N PHE A 790 5.84 -59.30 4.51
CA PHE A 790 5.27 -59.01 5.82
C PHE A 790 5.67 -57.63 6.35
N LEU A 791 6.94 -57.23 6.24
CA LEU A 791 7.41 -55.92 6.69
C LEU A 791 6.76 -54.78 5.89
N ILE A 792 6.58 -54.95 4.58
CA ILE A 792 5.87 -53.98 3.73
C ILE A 792 4.41 -53.84 4.19
N ASP A 793 3.72 -54.96 4.43
CA ASP A 793 2.33 -54.96 4.94
C ASP A 793 2.24 -54.27 6.32
N LEU A 794 3.20 -54.52 7.21
CA LEU A 794 3.26 -53.92 8.54
C LEU A 794 3.47 -52.40 8.47
N ILE A 795 4.41 -51.93 7.65
CA ILE A 795 4.65 -50.49 7.46
C ILE A 795 3.39 -49.83 6.94
N TYR A 796 2.71 -50.46 5.97
CA TYR A 796 1.44 -49.99 5.44
C TYR A 796 0.34 -49.89 6.51
N MET A 797 0.24 -50.87 7.41
CA MET A 797 -0.68 -50.80 8.56
C MET A 797 -0.36 -49.61 9.48
N VAL A 798 0.92 -49.34 9.74
CA VAL A 798 1.34 -48.19 10.57
C VAL A 798 1.03 -46.87 9.88
N MET A 799 1.31 -46.74 8.58
CA MET A 799 1.06 -45.51 7.83
C MET A 799 -0.44 -45.19 7.65
N SER A 800 -1.29 -46.21 7.67
CA SER A 800 -2.75 -46.02 7.56
C SER A 800 -3.42 -45.68 8.90
N SER A 801 -2.69 -45.79 10.01
CA SER A 801 -3.18 -45.47 11.37
C SER A 801 -3.50 -43.99 11.58
N SER A 802 -4.33 -43.71 12.58
CA SER A 802 -4.56 -42.35 13.09
C SER A 802 -3.29 -41.72 13.64
N GLU A 803 -2.46 -42.51 14.32
CA GLU A 803 -1.25 -42.09 15.01
C GLU A 803 -0.23 -41.52 14.00
N PHE A 804 -0.07 -42.15 12.83
CA PHE A 804 0.83 -41.63 11.80
C PHE A 804 0.33 -40.32 11.15
N ARG A 805 -0.99 -40.08 11.19
CA ARG A 805 -1.59 -38.85 10.67
C ARG A 805 -1.32 -37.64 11.57
N ILE A 806 -0.88 -37.84 12.81
CA ILE A 806 -0.51 -36.74 13.70
C ILE A 806 0.98 -36.44 13.57
N GLN A 807 1.29 -35.16 13.41
CA GLN A 807 2.61 -34.60 13.62
C GLN A 807 2.60 -33.94 14.99
N GLN A 808 3.35 -34.54 15.93
CA GLN A 808 3.58 -33.99 17.26
C GLN A 808 4.74 -33.02 17.27
#